data_AF-A0A8J2MZW7-F1
#
_entry.id   AF-A0A8J2MZW7-F1
#
_cell.length_a   1.000
_cell.length_b   1.000
_cell.length_c   1.000
_cell.angle_alpha   90.00
_cell.angle_beta   90.00
_cell.angle_gamma   90.00
#
_symmetry.space_group_name_H-M   'P 1'
#
loop_
_entity.id
_entity.type
_entity.pdbx_description
1 polymer ?
#
loop_
_entity_poly.entity_id
_entity_poly.type
_entity_poly.pdbx_seq_one_letter_code
_entity_poly.pdbx_strand_id
1 'polypeptide(L)'
;MPRKRAVNVCEFCHNHKIRCDVDSAGIPCSKCTEIGKGCVIRARKQYRSRKRARRPIGTSSNDDGGHVTASSPPSSRPDPVEIVAAAILEPSSRVAPIFVGEGGYGAILDAMGETTNRHFHIPTTAEKALTAEDLEYLKSKGCFTLPADSKELLKMYFEFVHPSFPVVDGSLFLQNYAVGGHEGINLLLLWSMFSVSASYSSISSRKARKETYVHRAKLLFDLSLENDKIVLIQSALLLSFWFADTEDVKQSWYWTGIAFSIAQTLGLHREVRTMLLASAQSAQKLINSVLNPAPGSEHYSSYSSEIYYNYTLYGQTPVASTNYDRLEASAKSLLPPAAYDYAHGGAGLETTVAANRKAFDRWRVLPRIMRDILPSRNLSTVLFNRTLPAPIVMAPVGVQTLFHPTGERATSKVFGELQLPYTLSTASSTGFASVAASNGAENPRWYQLYWPSDDDLTRSYLLSAKQNGYEVLVVTVDTWDLGWRTRDLDRGFFPFINGIGVQIGLEDGVAHQKLGFDPLAANATAEQKQMAALYHTITTSRGVSPVWSNLWKLRDVWGDAPILLKGVQSAEDARAALEWGLDGVIVSNHGGRQIDGAIASLDALPAIVDAVKGKMVIGFDGGIRSGIDIFKALALGADFVQLGRPILWGLAHQGEKGVRHVLKSLLAEFEITVGLAGCASLKDVNASCLVENR
;
A
#
# COMPACT_ATOMS: atom_id res chain seq x y z
N MET A 1 40.91 -21.66 -10.57
CA MET A 1 39.76 -21.00 -11.23
C MET A 1 38.49 -21.78 -10.91
N PRO A 2 37.40 -21.16 -10.41
CA PRO A 2 36.16 -21.88 -10.14
C PRO A 2 35.43 -22.17 -11.46
N ARG A 3 35.30 -23.44 -11.83
CA ARG A 3 34.68 -23.86 -13.11
C ARG A 3 33.17 -23.55 -13.12
N LYS A 4 32.71 -22.82 -14.15
CA LYS A 4 31.29 -22.52 -14.44
C LYS A 4 30.45 -23.81 -14.44
N ARG A 5 29.20 -23.72 -13.96
CA ARG A 5 28.22 -24.81 -14.02
C ARG A 5 27.99 -25.19 -15.49
N ALA A 6 28.13 -26.46 -15.85
CA ALA A 6 27.95 -26.91 -17.23
C ALA A 6 26.50 -26.73 -17.71
N VAL A 7 26.33 -26.28 -18.96
CA VAL A 7 25.02 -26.07 -19.61
C VAL A 7 24.33 -27.39 -19.93
N ASN A 8 25.12 -28.47 -20.06
CA ASN A 8 24.67 -29.82 -20.36
C ASN A 8 25.07 -30.79 -19.25
N VAL A 9 24.39 -31.94 -19.18
CA VAL A 9 24.70 -33.04 -18.25
C VAL A 9 24.74 -34.34 -19.05
N CYS A 10 25.77 -35.17 -18.85
CA CYS A 10 25.84 -36.49 -19.49
C CYS A 10 24.88 -37.49 -18.82
N GLU A 11 24.48 -38.52 -19.54
CA GLU A 11 23.48 -39.48 -19.09
C GLU A 11 23.89 -40.20 -17.79
N PHE A 12 25.17 -40.60 -17.69
CA PHE A 12 25.71 -41.24 -16.49
C PHE A 12 25.60 -40.35 -15.24
N CYS A 13 26.11 -39.11 -15.31
CA CYS A 13 26.07 -38.19 -14.18
C CYS A 13 24.63 -37.78 -13.81
N HIS A 14 23.73 -37.67 -14.80
CA HIS A 14 22.32 -37.39 -14.56
C HIS A 14 21.66 -38.52 -13.76
N ASN A 15 21.83 -39.76 -14.19
CA ASN A 15 21.18 -40.92 -13.58
C ASN A 15 21.68 -41.19 -12.15
N HIS A 16 22.95 -40.86 -11.87
CA HIS A 16 23.55 -41.03 -10.54
C HIS A 16 23.48 -39.77 -9.68
N LYS A 17 22.84 -38.69 -10.16
CA LYS A 17 22.71 -37.39 -9.49
C LYS A 17 24.05 -36.78 -9.05
N ILE A 18 25.12 -36.99 -9.83
CA ILE A 18 26.45 -36.45 -9.57
C ILE A 18 26.66 -35.19 -10.43
N ARG A 19 27.38 -34.19 -9.88
CA ARG A 19 27.67 -32.94 -10.60
C ARG A 19 28.51 -33.24 -11.85
N CYS A 20 27.99 -32.86 -13.01
CA CYS A 20 28.63 -33.03 -14.30
C CYS A 20 29.28 -31.72 -14.77
N ASP A 21 30.47 -31.82 -15.35
CA ASP A 21 31.20 -30.71 -15.96
C ASP A 21 31.44 -30.92 -17.47
N VAL A 22 30.58 -31.71 -18.12
CA VAL A 22 30.70 -32.01 -19.56
C VAL A 22 30.55 -30.74 -20.41
N ASP A 23 31.50 -30.54 -21.32
CA ASP A 23 31.50 -29.45 -22.29
C ASP A 23 31.06 -29.99 -23.67
N SER A 24 30.42 -29.17 -24.49
CA SER A 24 29.83 -29.56 -25.78
C SER A 24 30.84 -29.98 -26.85
N ALA A 25 32.15 -29.85 -26.60
CA ALA A 25 33.23 -30.15 -27.53
C ALA A 25 33.60 -31.65 -27.66
N GLY A 26 32.76 -32.56 -27.14
CA GLY A 26 32.95 -34.01 -27.31
C GLY A 26 33.97 -34.66 -26.37
N ILE A 27 34.48 -33.92 -25.38
CA ILE A 27 35.38 -34.45 -24.36
C ILE A 27 34.55 -35.05 -23.20
N PRO A 28 34.86 -36.27 -22.72
CA PRO A 28 34.19 -36.84 -21.56
C PRO A 28 34.34 -35.96 -20.31
N CYS A 29 33.29 -35.90 -19.48
CA CYS A 29 33.34 -35.15 -18.23
C CYS A 29 34.38 -35.75 -17.28
N SER A 30 34.91 -34.94 -16.35
CA SER A 30 36.00 -35.34 -15.47
C SER A 30 35.68 -36.65 -14.73
N LYS A 31 34.42 -36.82 -14.32
CA LYS A 31 33.97 -38.00 -13.59
C LYS A 31 33.85 -39.25 -14.46
N CYS A 32 33.40 -39.12 -15.71
CA CYS A 32 33.33 -40.24 -16.64
C CYS A 32 34.73 -40.69 -17.09
N THR A 33 35.66 -39.75 -17.24
CA THR A 33 37.08 -40.04 -17.56
C THR A 33 37.74 -40.84 -16.45
N GLU A 34 37.57 -40.42 -15.19
CA GLU A 34 38.17 -41.06 -14.02
C GLU A 34 37.74 -42.53 -13.86
N ILE A 35 36.48 -42.84 -14.16
CA ILE A 35 35.91 -44.19 -14.00
C ILE A 35 35.94 -45.03 -15.28
N GLY A 36 36.51 -44.52 -16.38
CA GLY A 36 36.60 -45.21 -17.66
C GLY A 36 35.24 -45.51 -18.32
N LYS A 37 34.20 -44.72 -18.07
CA LYS A 37 32.86 -44.89 -18.66
C LYS A 37 32.62 -43.91 -19.80
N GLY A 38 31.90 -44.34 -20.83
CA GLY A 38 31.51 -43.49 -21.95
C GLY A 38 30.66 -42.29 -21.49
N CYS A 39 31.01 -41.09 -21.95
CA CYS A 39 30.32 -39.85 -21.59
C CYS A 39 29.42 -39.38 -22.74
N VAL A 40 28.15 -39.77 -22.70
CA VAL A 40 27.17 -39.38 -23.73
C VAL A 40 26.36 -38.17 -23.24
N ILE A 41 26.43 -37.06 -23.96
CA ILE A 41 25.67 -35.85 -23.66
C ILE A 41 24.19 -36.11 -23.99
N ARG A 42 23.31 -35.81 -23.03
CA ARG A 42 21.88 -36.01 -23.21
C ARG A 42 21.33 -34.98 -24.21
N ALA A 43 20.70 -35.44 -25.30
CA ALA A 43 20.11 -34.55 -26.30
C ALA A 43 18.93 -33.76 -25.69
N ARG A 44 18.90 -32.44 -25.90
CA ARG A 44 17.74 -31.59 -25.57
C ARG A 44 16.55 -32.02 -26.44
N LYS A 45 15.38 -32.24 -25.85
CA LYS A 45 14.13 -32.41 -26.61
C LYS A 45 13.90 -31.13 -27.43
N GLN A 46 14.07 -31.20 -28.74
CA GLN A 46 13.70 -30.13 -29.67
C GLN A 46 12.18 -30.05 -29.76
N TYR A 47 11.62 -28.89 -29.45
CA TYR A 47 10.23 -28.57 -29.77
C TYR A 47 10.10 -28.48 -31.29
N ARG A 48 9.24 -29.31 -31.90
CA ARG A 48 9.08 -29.38 -33.36
C ARG A 48 8.46 -28.09 -33.90
N SER A 49 9.18 -27.37 -34.76
CA SER A 49 8.60 -26.36 -35.65
C SER A 49 8.01 -27.04 -36.89
N ARG A 50 6.76 -26.72 -37.24
CA ARG A 50 6.14 -27.18 -38.49
C ARG A 50 6.50 -26.19 -39.61
N LYS A 51 7.41 -26.58 -40.50
CA LYS A 51 7.62 -25.90 -41.79
C LYS A 51 6.86 -26.61 -42.91
N ARG A 52 6.07 -25.81 -43.65
CA ARG A 52 5.36 -26.07 -44.91
C ARG A 52 6.15 -26.96 -45.88
N ALA A 53 5.52 -28.04 -46.35
CA ALA A 53 5.98 -28.79 -47.53
C ALA A 53 5.16 -28.37 -48.77
N ARG A 54 5.86 -28.07 -49.87
CA ARG A 54 5.30 -27.86 -51.22
C ARG A 54 4.75 -29.19 -51.76
N ARG A 55 3.58 -29.15 -52.39
CA ARG A 55 2.99 -30.28 -53.14
C ARG A 55 3.31 -30.15 -54.64
N PRO A 56 3.63 -31.23 -55.36
CA PRO A 56 3.68 -31.26 -56.82
C PRO A 56 2.29 -31.53 -57.43
N ILE A 57 2.17 -31.17 -58.71
CA ILE A 57 1.01 -31.30 -59.61
C ILE A 57 0.90 -32.73 -60.14
N GLY A 58 -0.32 -33.28 -60.29
CA GLY A 58 -0.57 -34.39 -61.21
C GLY A 58 -1.74 -35.33 -60.92
N THR A 59 -2.86 -35.10 -61.64
CA THR A 59 -3.81 -36.05 -62.26
C THR A 59 -4.80 -36.91 -61.45
N SER A 60 -6.01 -36.97 -62.03
CA SER A 60 -7.30 -37.55 -61.66
C SER A 60 -7.37 -39.09 -61.64
N SER A 61 -8.25 -39.65 -60.81
CA SER A 61 -9.37 -40.53 -61.22
C SER A 61 -10.16 -41.10 -60.02
N ASN A 62 -11.49 -40.96 -60.15
CA ASN A 62 -12.64 -41.77 -59.75
C ASN A 62 -12.66 -42.74 -58.53
N ASP A 63 -13.80 -42.59 -57.85
CA ASP A 63 -14.75 -43.61 -57.37
C ASP A 63 -14.68 -44.22 -55.95
N ASP A 64 -15.91 -44.22 -55.42
CA ASP A 64 -16.59 -45.12 -54.48
C ASP A 64 -16.36 -45.06 -52.96
N GLY A 65 -17.39 -44.53 -52.29
CA GLY A 65 -18.26 -45.38 -51.48
C GLY A 65 -18.00 -45.42 -49.97
N GLY A 66 -18.99 -44.96 -49.18
CA GLY A 66 -19.12 -45.40 -47.78
C GLY A 66 -19.69 -44.38 -46.82
N HIS A 67 -21.01 -44.42 -46.60
CA HIS A 67 -21.76 -43.68 -45.60
C HIS A 67 -21.35 -44.00 -44.14
N VAL A 68 -21.11 -42.92 -43.37
CA VAL A 68 -21.68 -42.54 -42.06
C VAL A 68 -21.76 -43.58 -40.92
N THR A 69 -21.06 -43.29 -39.82
CA THR A 69 -21.67 -43.19 -38.47
C THR A 69 -21.02 -42.06 -37.67
N ALA A 70 -21.88 -41.17 -37.15
CA ALA A 70 -21.54 -39.98 -36.39
C ALA A 70 -21.26 -40.28 -34.90
N SER A 71 -20.33 -39.54 -34.28
CA SER A 71 -20.54 -38.80 -33.02
C SER A 71 -19.22 -38.23 -32.46
N SER A 72 -19.02 -36.92 -32.61
CA SER A 72 -18.37 -36.00 -31.65
C SER A 72 -18.51 -34.56 -32.15
N PRO A 73 -18.64 -33.54 -31.27
CA PRO A 73 -19.27 -32.26 -31.58
C PRO A 73 -18.35 -31.27 -32.32
N PRO A 74 -18.91 -30.20 -32.91
CA PRO A 74 -18.13 -29.20 -33.64
C PRO A 74 -17.27 -28.39 -32.66
N SER A 75 -15.99 -28.23 -33.00
CA SER A 75 -15.09 -27.29 -32.32
C SER A 75 -15.70 -25.88 -32.40
N SER A 76 -16.19 -25.38 -31.28
CA SER A 76 -16.59 -23.99 -31.13
C SER A 76 -15.39 -23.09 -31.43
N ARG A 77 -15.61 -22.04 -32.25
CA ARG A 77 -14.65 -20.95 -32.38
C ARG A 77 -14.39 -20.36 -30.98
N PRO A 78 -13.14 -20.11 -30.58
CA PRO A 78 -12.83 -19.52 -29.29
C PRO A 78 -13.48 -18.15 -29.14
N ASP A 79 -13.92 -17.85 -27.91
CA ASP A 79 -14.62 -16.62 -27.54
C ASP A 79 -13.70 -15.39 -27.70
N PRO A 80 -14.12 -14.32 -28.39
CA PRO A 80 -13.36 -13.07 -28.48
C PRO A 80 -12.90 -12.52 -27.12
N VAL A 81 -13.64 -12.78 -26.04
CA VAL A 81 -13.29 -12.38 -24.67
C VAL A 81 -12.07 -13.14 -24.15
N GLU A 82 -11.92 -14.43 -24.49
CA GLU A 82 -10.76 -15.24 -24.08
C GLU A 82 -9.47 -14.84 -24.83
N ILE A 83 -9.61 -14.40 -26.09
CA ILE A 83 -8.48 -13.89 -26.88
C ILE A 83 -7.97 -12.56 -26.28
N VAL A 84 -8.88 -11.71 -25.82
CA VAL A 84 -8.54 -10.45 -25.13
C VAL A 84 -7.93 -10.73 -23.74
N ALA A 85 -8.42 -11.74 -23.01
CA ALA A 85 -7.85 -12.18 -21.74
C ALA A 85 -6.42 -12.68 -21.86
N ALA A 86 -6.08 -13.39 -22.95
CA ALA A 86 -4.71 -13.83 -23.21
C ALA A 86 -3.74 -12.67 -23.50
N ALA A 87 -4.22 -11.58 -24.11
CA ALA A 87 -3.43 -10.36 -24.36
C ALA A 87 -3.21 -9.51 -23.09
N ILE A 88 -4.02 -9.69 -22.05
CA ILE A 88 -3.97 -8.92 -20.78
C ILE A 88 -2.80 -9.36 -19.86
N LEU A 89 -2.27 -10.58 -20.01
CA LEU A 89 -1.39 -11.18 -19.00
C LEU A 89 0.12 -10.86 -19.13
N GLU A 90 0.59 -10.18 -20.19
CA GLU A 90 2.01 -9.79 -20.32
C GLU A 90 2.20 -8.36 -20.87
N PRO A 91 2.27 -7.33 -20.00
CA PRO A 91 2.63 -5.98 -20.42
C PRO A 91 4.16 -5.89 -20.54
N SER A 92 4.72 -6.20 -21.71
CA SER A 92 6.15 -6.02 -21.94
C SER A 92 6.47 -4.52 -22.08
N SER A 93 7.19 -3.99 -21.10
CA SER A 93 7.83 -2.69 -21.14
C SER A 93 8.95 -2.69 -22.18
N ARG A 94 8.68 -2.20 -23.39
CA ARG A 94 9.57 -1.51 -24.34
C ARG A 94 8.89 -1.43 -25.70
N VAL A 95 9.27 -0.41 -26.47
CA VAL A 95 8.86 -0.09 -27.85
C VAL A 95 9.26 -1.21 -28.83
N ALA A 96 8.64 -2.39 -28.69
CA ALA A 96 8.67 -3.48 -29.65
C ALA A 96 7.21 -3.87 -29.93
N PRO A 97 6.84 -4.13 -31.19
CA PRO A 97 5.49 -4.56 -31.51
C PRO A 97 5.18 -5.81 -30.71
N ILE A 98 4.02 -5.80 -30.05
CA ILE A 98 3.43 -6.98 -29.41
C ILE A 98 3.62 -8.15 -30.37
N PHE A 99 4.21 -9.24 -29.89
CA PHE A 99 4.16 -10.51 -30.60
C PHE A 99 2.71 -11.00 -30.54
N VAL A 100 1.82 -10.34 -31.29
CA VAL A 100 0.57 -10.94 -31.73
C VAL A 100 1.03 -12.18 -32.48
N GLY A 101 0.51 -13.37 -32.15
CA GLY A 101 0.95 -14.63 -32.78
C GLY A 101 0.87 -14.61 -34.32
N GLU A 102 0.97 -15.75 -34.99
CA GLU A 102 1.04 -15.82 -36.47
C GLU A 102 -0.09 -15.08 -37.26
N GLY A 103 -1.14 -14.55 -36.61
CA GLY A 103 -2.26 -13.82 -37.22
C GLY A 103 -2.29 -12.28 -37.12
N GLY A 104 -1.46 -11.59 -36.32
CA GLY A 104 -1.47 -10.11 -36.24
C GLY A 104 -2.77 -9.47 -35.69
N TYR A 105 -2.82 -8.13 -35.61
CA TYR A 105 -4.04 -7.39 -35.22
C TYR A 105 -5.23 -7.63 -36.20
N GLY A 106 -4.93 -7.95 -37.46
CA GLY A 106 -5.93 -8.28 -38.48
C GLY A 106 -6.78 -9.51 -38.13
N ALA A 107 -6.16 -10.59 -37.63
CA ALA A 107 -6.89 -11.78 -37.20
C ALA A 107 -7.81 -11.52 -36.00
N ILE A 108 -7.46 -10.56 -35.13
CA ILE A 108 -8.30 -10.15 -33.99
C ILE A 108 -9.52 -9.37 -34.48
N LEU A 109 -9.34 -8.45 -35.43
CA LEU A 109 -10.44 -7.74 -36.07
C LEU A 109 -11.37 -8.70 -36.84
N ASP A 110 -10.84 -9.77 -37.43
CA ASP A 110 -11.63 -10.82 -38.10
C ASP A 110 -12.49 -11.64 -37.13
N ALA A 111 -12.01 -11.86 -35.90
CA ALA A 111 -12.76 -12.56 -34.86
C ALA A 111 -13.89 -11.71 -34.26
N MET A 112 -13.79 -10.39 -34.34
CA MET A 112 -14.85 -9.45 -33.95
C MET A 112 -15.96 -9.44 -35.03
N GLY A 113 -17.24 -9.39 -34.64
CA GLY A 113 -18.37 -9.46 -35.59
C GLY A 113 -18.43 -8.32 -36.62
N GLU A 114 -19.43 -8.33 -37.51
CA GLU A 114 -19.70 -7.19 -38.41
C GLU A 114 -20.44 -6.08 -37.67
N THR A 115 -19.93 -4.85 -37.75
CA THR A 115 -20.65 -3.66 -37.27
C THR A 115 -21.70 -3.26 -38.30
N THR A 116 -22.98 -3.43 -37.98
CA THR A 116 -24.09 -3.15 -38.91
C THR A 116 -24.42 -1.66 -39.02
N ASN A 117 -23.98 -0.83 -38.06
CA ASN A 117 -24.28 0.60 -38.03
C ASN A 117 -23.14 1.42 -38.68
N ARG A 118 -23.44 2.08 -39.81
CA ARG A 118 -22.49 2.91 -40.57
C ARG A 118 -22.62 4.41 -40.27
N HIS A 119 -23.67 4.77 -39.57
CA HIS A 119 -23.95 6.14 -39.15
C HIS A 119 -23.41 6.33 -37.75
N PHE A 120 -22.53 7.32 -37.58
CA PHE A 120 -22.05 7.73 -36.27
C PHE A 120 -23.10 8.57 -35.57
N HIS A 121 -23.42 8.24 -34.32
CA HIS A 121 -24.16 9.17 -33.46
C HIS A 121 -23.34 10.45 -33.24
N ILE A 122 -23.95 11.62 -33.45
CA ILE A 122 -23.29 12.90 -33.16
C ILE A 122 -23.24 13.04 -31.64
N PRO A 123 -22.05 13.16 -31.01
CA PRO A 123 -22.00 13.32 -29.56
C PRO A 123 -22.72 14.59 -29.11
N THR A 124 -23.45 14.56 -27.99
CA THR A 124 -24.17 15.73 -27.45
C THR A 124 -23.25 16.92 -27.14
N THR A 125 -21.95 16.66 -27.00
CA THR A 125 -20.89 17.66 -26.87
C THR A 125 -20.60 18.38 -28.19
N ALA A 126 -20.60 17.66 -29.33
CA ALA A 126 -20.47 18.26 -30.66
C ALA A 126 -21.68 19.12 -31.03
N GLU A 127 -22.88 18.70 -30.64
CA GLU A 127 -24.12 19.49 -30.82
C GLU A 127 -24.10 20.82 -30.05
N LYS A 128 -23.34 20.90 -28.96
CA LYS A 128 -23.16 22.12 -28.15
C LYS A 128 -21.98 22.98 -28.62
N ALA A 129 -21.00 22.40 -29.30
CA ALA A 129 -19.76 23.07 -29.71
C ALA A 129 -19.84 23.70 -31.11
N LEU A 130 -20.68 23.14 -31.99
CA LEU A 130 -20.83 23.59 -33.38
C LEU A 130 -22.12 24.37 -33.60
N THR A 131 -22.12 25.28 -34.56
CA THR A 131 -23.36 25.92 -35.02
C THR A 131 -24.22 24.92 -35.80
N ALA A 132 -25.53 25.19 -35.90
CA ALA A 132 -26.43 24.37 -36.73
C ALA A 132 -25.99 24.31 -38.20
N GLU A 133 -25.43 25.41 -38.72
CA GLU A 133 -24.90 25.51 -40.08
C GLU A 133 -23.67 24.62 -40.27
N ASP A 134 -22.72 24.62 -39.33
CA ASP A 134 -21.53 23.75 -39.37
C ASP A 134 -21.90 22.26 -39.33
N LEU A 135 -22.89 21.90 -38.50
CA LEU A 135 -23.38 20.52 -38.41
C LEU A 135 -24.05 20.06 -39.70
N GLU A 136 -24.87 20.91 -40.32
CA GLU A 136 -25.49 20.63 -41.61
C GLU A 136 -24.43 20.52 -42.72
N TYR A 137 -23.42 21.39 -42.70
CA TYR A 137 -22.30 21.33 -43.62
C TYR A 137 -21.53 20.01 -43.48
N LEU A 138 -21.16 19.59 -42.26
CA LEU A 138 -20.48 18.31 -42.02
C LEU A 138 -21.31 17.10 -42.46
N LYS A 139 -22.64 17.13 -42.24
CA LYS A 139 -23.57 16.10 -42.73
C LYS A 139 -23.59 16.05 -44.26
N SER A 140 -23.67 17.19 -44.93
CA SER A 140 -23.68 17.29 -46.40
C SER A 140 -22.39 16.73 -47.03
N LYS A 141 -21.25 16.85 -46.34
CA LYS A 141 -19.94 16.30 -46.76
C LYS A 141 -19.74 14.83 -46.38
N GLY A 142 -20.72 14.23 -45.69
CA GLY A 142 -20.73 12.82 -45.32
C GLY A 142 -19.75 12.46 -44.21
N CYS A 143 -19.41 13.40 -43.32
CA CYS A 143 -18.44 13.15 -42.24
C CYS A 143 -18.95 12.13 -41.20
N PHE A 144 -20.26 11.95 -41.05
CA PHE A 144 -20.88 11.03 -40.09
C PHE A 144 -21.30 9.68 -40.68
N THR A 145 -20.94 9.41 -41.95
CA THR A 145 -21.30 8.16 -42.64
C THR A 145 -20.03 7.45 -43.12
N LEU A 146 -19.74 6.30 -42.51
CA LEU A 146 -18.57 5.51 -42.81
C LEU A 146 -18.68 4.77 -44.15
N PRO A 147 -17.52 4.48 -44.80
CA PRO A 147 -17.52 3.64 -45.99
C PRO A 147 -17.88 2.19 -45.64
N ALA A 148 -18.42 1.47 -46.61
CA ALA A 148 -18.87 0.08 -46.44
C ALA A 148 -17.73 -0.89 -46.03
N ASP A 149 -16.50 -0.57 -46.41
CA ASP A 149 -15.28 -1.33 -46.14
C ASP A 149 -14.47 -0.74 -44.97
N SER A 150 -15.11 0.00 -44.05
CA SER A 150 -14.45 0.61 -42.88
C SER A 150 -13.62 -0.37 -42.05
N LYS A 151 -14.12 -1.59 -41.84
CA LYS A 151 -13.41 -2.66 -41.13
C LYS A 151 -12.16 -3.11 -41.87
N GLU A 152 -12.23 -3.21 -43.19
CA GLU A 152 -11.07 -3.58 -44.02
C GLU A 152 -10.01 -2.47 -44.01
N LEU A 153 -10.43 -1.21 -44.06
CA LEU A 153 -9.51 -0.07 -43.90
C LEU A 153 -8.79 -0.10 -42.53
N LEU A 154 -9.47 -0.48 -41.44
CA LEU A 154 -8.82 -0.66 -40.14
C LEU A 154 -7.79 -1.78 -40.15
N LYS A 155 -8.06 -2.90 -40.82
CA LYS A 155 -7.07 -3.97 -40.97
C LYS A 155 -5.84 -3.49 -41.72
N MET A 156 -6.04 -2.80 -42.84
CA MET A 156 -4.95 -2.23 -43.63
C MET A 156 -4.10 -1.25 -42.81
N TYR A 157 -4.71 -0.45 -41.92
CA TYR A 157 -3.97 0.39 -40.99
C TYR A 157 -3.01 -0.43 -40.12
N PHE A 158 -3.53 -1.45 -39.43
CA PHE A 158 -2.73 -2.24 -38.51
C PHE A 158 -1.75 -3.19 -39.19
N GLU A 159 -2.02 -3.57 -40.44
CA GLU A 159 -1.14 -4.43 -41.23
C GLU A 159 0.00 -3.64 -41.87
N PHE A 160 -0.26 -2.44 -42.40
CA PHE A 160 0.70 -1.72 -43.23
C PHE A 160 1.23 -0.42 -42.64
N VAL A 161 0.42 0.29 -41.84
CA VAL A 161 0.79 1.62 -41.32
C VAL A 161 1.34 1.52 -39.90
N HIS A 162 0.57 0.93 -38.97
CA HIS A 162 0.90 0.85 -37.55
C HIS A 162 2.30 0.24 -37.27
N PRO A 163 2.75 -0.84 -37.95
CA PRO A 163 4.05 -1.43 -37.66
C PRO A 163 5.23 -0.48 -37.91
N SER A 164 5.07 0.47 -38.83
CA SER A 164 6.11 1.45 -39.18
C SER A 164 5.86 2.83 -38.56
N PHE A 165 4.60 3.13 -38.20
CA PHE A 165 4.18 4.44 -37.69
C PHE A 165 3.12 4.27 -36.58
N PRO A 166 3.52 3.78 -35.38
CA PRO A 166 2.61 3.39 -34.31
C PRO A 166 2.13 4.60 -33.49
N VAL A 167 1.41 5.52 -34.13
CA VAL A 167 0.88 6.73 -33.46
C VAL A 167 -0.33 6.42 -32.56
N VAL A 168 -0.97 5.26 -32.74
CA VAL A 168 -2.09 4.77 -31.93
C VAL A 168 -1.62 3.58 -31.07
N ASP A 169 -2.05 3.50 -29.81
CA ASP A 169 -1.89 2.28 -29.01
C ASP A 169 -2.86 1.21 -29.51
N GLY A 170 -2.33 0.14 -30.12
CA GLY A 170 -3.13 -0.91 -30.73
C GLY A 170 -3.97 -1.71 -29.73
N SER A 171 -3.51 -1.87 -28.49
CA SER A 171 -4.25 -2.61 -27.46
C SER A 171 -5.45 -1.81 -26.98
N LEU A 172 -5.21 -0.53 -26.65
CA LEU A 172 -6.28 0.37 -26.23
C LEU A 172 -7.30 0.58 -27.36
N PHE A 173 -6.83 0.69 -28.61
CA PHE A 173 -7.70 0.78 -29.76
C PHE A 173 -8.64 -0.43 -29.86
N LEU A 174 -8.09 -1.65 -29.80
CA LEU A 174 -8.88 -2.87 -29.93
C LEU A 174 -9.87 -3.05 -28.77
N GLN A 175 -9.51 -2.64 -27.55
CA GLN A 175 -10.45 -2.64 -26.41
C GLN A 175 -11.65 -1.74 -26.68
N ASN A 176 -11.40 -0.50 -27.11
CA ASN A 176 -12.46 0.46 -27.39
C ASN A 176 -13.33 0.00 -28.58
N TYR A 177 -12.70 -0.55 -29.62
CA TYR A 177 -13.39 -1.11 -30.79
C TYR A 177 -14.22 -2.36 -30.43
N ALA A 178 -13.75 -3.22 -29.54
CA ALA A 178 -14.49 -4.41 -29.10
C ALA A 178 -15.78 -4.06 -28.35
N VAL A 179 -15.75 -2.99 -27.55
CA VAL A 179 -16.90 -2.55 -26.75
C VAL A 179 -17.91 -1.73 -27.58
N GLY A 180 -17.41 -0.78 -28.37
CA GLY A 180 -18.25 0.22 -29.04
C GLY A 180 -18.28 0.12 -30.57
N GLY A 181 -17.62 -0.87 -31.17
CA GLY A 181 -17.42 -0.92 -32.62
C GLY A 181 -16.71 0.34 -33.12
N HIS A 182 -17.16 0.88 -34.26
CA HIS A 182 -16.63 2.14 -34.76
C HIS A 182 -16.91 3.32 -33.82
N GLU A 183 -18.04 3.32 -33.10
CA GLU A 183 -18.39 4.40 -32.16
C GLU A 183 -17.52 4.42 -30.90
N GLY A 184 -16.84 3.31 -30.60
CA GLY A 184 -15.79 3.28 -29.58
C GLY A 184 -14.53 4.06 -29.95
N ILE A 185 -14.38 4.44 -31.22
CA ILE A 185 -13.21 5.15 -31.75
C ILE A 185 -13.60 6.57 -32.13
N ASN A 186 -12.71 7.52 -31.84
CA ASN A 186 -12.90 8.91 -32.21
C ASN A 186 -13.05 9.09 -33.74
N LEU A 187 -14.07 9.84 -34.17
CA LEU A 187 -14.42 10.00 -35.58
C LEU A 187 -13.32 10.70 -36.40
N LEU A 188 -12.68 11.73 -35.84
CA LEU A 188 -11.57 12.42 -36.51
C LEU A 188 -10.38 11.46 -36.70
N LEU A 189 -9.99 10.74 -35.64
CA LEU A 189 -8.93 9.73 -35.71
C LEU A 189 -9.24 8.64 -36.73
N LEU A 190 -10.49 8.19 -36.76
CA LEU A 190 -10.94 7.14 -37.65
C LEU A 190 -10.83 7.57 -39.13
N TRP A 191 -11.26 8.78 -39.49
CA TRP A 191 -11.07 9.31 -40.84
C TRP A 191 -9.60 9.50 -41.20
N SER A 192 -8.76 9.95 -40.25
CA SER A 192 -7.32 10.03 -40.45
C SER A 192 -6.68 8.66 -40.69
N MET A 193 -7.08 7.63 -39.94
CA MET A 193 -6.64 6.24 -40.17
C MET A 193 -7.09 5.71 -41.53
N PHE A 194 -8.34 5.99 -41.94
CA PHE A 194 -8.83 5.60 -43.27
C PHE A 194 -8.07 6.28 -44.40
N SER A 195 -7.66 7.54 -44.21
CA SER A 195 -6.91 8.27 -45.21
C SER A 195 -5.57 7.61 -45.55
N VAL A 196 -4.82 7.16 -44.55
CA VAL A 196 -3.53 6.47 -44.77
C VAL A 196 -3.74 5.04 -45.26
N SER A 197 -4.81 4.39 -44.80
CA SER A 197 -5.13 3.00 -45.17
C SER A 197 -5.62 2.86 -46.60
N ALA A 198 -6.27 3.89 -47.15
CA ALA A 198 -6.74 3.91 -48.53
C ALA A 198 -5.62 3.71 -49.56
N SER A 199 -4.36 4.02 -49.20
CA SER A 199 -3.18 3.73 -50.04
C SER A 199 -2.95 2.22 -50.27
N TYR A 200 -3.46 1.37 -49.39
CA TYR A 200 -3.26 -0.08 -49.39
C TYR A 200 -4.51 -0.87 -49.81
N SER A 201 -5.66 -0.20 -49.95
CA SER A 201 -6.92 -0.84 -50.38
C SER A 201 -6.83 -1.43 -51.79
N SER A 202 -7.38 -2.62 -52.01
CA SER A 202 -7.44 -3.31 -53.30
C SER A 202 -8.40 -2.68 -54.32
N ILE A 203 -9.15 -1.64 -53.94
CA ILE A 203 -10.22 -1.05 -54.75
C ILE A 203 -9.65 0.00 -55.75
N SER A 204 -10.22 0.04 -56.97
CA SER A 204 -9.96 1.08 -57.97
C SER A 204 -10.28 2.48 -57.42
N SER A 205 -9.48 3.52 -57.76
CA SER A 205 -9.61 4.91 -57.29
C SER A 205 -9.00 5.28 -55.92
N ARG A 206 -7.91 4.61 -55.50
CA ARG A 206 -7.18 4.90 -54.25
C ARG A 206 -6.93 6.39 -53.97
N LYS A 207 -6.48 7.15 -55.00
CA LYS A 207 -6.21 8.60 -54.87
C LYS A 207 -7.46 9.39 -54.50
N ALA A 208 -8.57 9.18 -55.21
CA ALA A 208 -9.84 9.88 -54.97
C ALA A 208 -10.46 9.53 -53.61
N ARG A 209 -10.35 8.26 -53.17
CA ARG A 209 -10.78 7.84 -51.83
C ARG A 209 -9.95 8.47 -50.73
N LYS A 210 -8.62 8.45 -50.89
CA LYS A 210 -7.70 9.11 -49.96
C LYS A 210 -8.03 10.59 -49.84
N GLU A 211 -8.23 11.28 -50.96
CA GLU A 211 -8.63 12.69 -50.99
C GLU A 211 -9.93 12.95 -50.23
N THR A 212 -10.94 12.10 -50.44
CA THR A 212 -12.22 12.18 -49.73
C THR A 212 -12.06 12.01 -48.22
N TYR A 213 -11.24 11.06 -47.77
CA TYR A 213 -11.03 10.79 -46.34
C TYR A 213 -10.19 11.87 -45.66
N VAL A 214 -9.16 12.36 -46.34
CA VAL A 214 -8.40 13.53 -45.88
C VAL A 214 -9.32 14.74 -45.77
N HIS A 215 -10.17 15.00 -46.77
CA HIS A 215 -11.08 16.13 -46.74
C HIS A 215 -12.05 16.05 -45.56
N ARG A 216 -12.63 14.87 -45.27
CA ARG A 216 -13.51 14.67 -44.11
C ARG A 216 -12.77 14.86 -42.78
N ALA A 217 -11.57 14.29 -42.63
CA ALA A 217 -10.75 14.50 -41.44
C ALA A 217 -10.39 15.98 -41.24
N LYS A 218 -10.04 16.69 -42.32
CA LYS A 218 -9.74 18.13 -42.29
C LYS A 218 -10.96 18.94 -41.82
N LEU A 219 -12.14 18.69 -42.36
CA LEU A 219 -13.35 19.40 -41.95
C LEU A 219 -13.66 19.20 -40.46
N LEU A 220 -13.47 17.98 -39.95
CA LEU A 220 -13.66 17.67 -38.53
C LEU A 220 -12.63 18.37 -37.64
N PHE A 221 -11.39 18.49 -38.13
CA PHE A 221 -10.30 19.17 -37.45
C PHE A 221 -10.52 20.69 -37.43
N ASP A 222 -10.81 21.29 -38.59
CA ASP A 222 -10.94 22.75 -38.76
C ASP A 222 -12.13 23.32 -38.01
N LEU A 223 -13.24 22.56 -37.95
CA LEU A 223 -14.43 22.95 -37.19
C LEU A 223 -14.32 22.61 -35.69
N SER A 224 -13.18 22.08 -35.22
CA SER A 224 -12.94 21.79 -33.80
C SER A 224 -13.97 20.83 -33.19
N LEU A 225 -14.42 19.81 -33.94
CA LEU A 225 -15.31 18.77 -33.41
C LEU A 225 -14.65 18.02 -32.24
N GLU A 226 -13.33 17.88 -32.27
CA GLU A 226 -12.53 17.21 -31.26
C GLU A 226 -11.61 18.18 -30.52
N ASN A 227 -11.51 18.02 -29.19
CA ASN A 227 -10.70 18.85 -28.31
C ASN A 227 -9.60 18.08 -27.57
N ASP A 228 -9.61 16.75 -27.62
CA ASP A 228 -8.57 15.89 -27.08
C ASP A 228 -7.27 16.11 -27.85
N LYS A 229 -6.28 16.67 -27.15
CA LYS A 229 -5.00 17.05 -27.73
C LYS A 229 -4.19 15.84 -28.22
N ILE A 230 -4.35 14.66 -27.63
CA ILE A 230 -3.67 13.44 -28.09
C ILE A 230 -4.31 12.96 -29.39
N VAL A 231 -5.64 12.96 -29.48
CA VAL A 231 -6.35 12.64 -30.72
C VAL A 231 -5.97 13.62 -31.83
N LEU A 232 -5.91 14.92 -31.54
CA LEU A 232 -5.49 15.94 -32.50
C LEU A 232 -4.05 15.70 -33.00
N ILE A 233 -3.11 15.36 -32.11
CA ILE A 233 -1.74 15.01 -32.47
C ILE A 233 -1.70 13.78 -33.37
N GLN A 234 -2.38 12.70 -32.97
CA GLN A 234 -2.41 11.44 -33.74
C GLN A 234 -3.00 11.65 -35.13
N SER A 235 -4.14 12.34 -35.21
CA SER A 235 -4.80 12.65 -36.46
C SER A 235 -3.97 13.54 -37.37
N ALA A 236 -3.30 14.56 -36.83
CA ALA A 236 -2.39 15.41 -37.59
C ALA A 236 -1.18 14.62 -38.12
N LEU A 237 -0.54 13.77 -37.31
CA LEU A 237 0.56 12.91 -37.76
C LEU A 237 0.13 11.93 -38.86
N LEU A 238 -1.11 11.46 -38.86
CA LEU A 238 -1.63 10.62 -39.94
C LEU A 238 -1.94 11.45 -41.20
N LEU A 239 -2.46 12.67 -41.05
CA LEU A 239 -2.72 13.58 -42.16
C LEU A 239 -1.44 14.07 -42.85
N SER A 240 -0.28 14.00 -42.21
CA SER A 240 1.00 14.36 -42.83
C SER A 240 1.38 13.44 -44.01
N PHE A 241 0.78 12.25 -44.10
CA PHE A 241 0.94 11.31 -45.23
C PHE A 241 0.16 11.73 -46.49
N TRP A 242 -0.55 12.86 -46.46
CA TRP A 242 -1.23 13.43 -47.62
C TRP A 242 -0.39 14.49 -48.34
N PHE A 243 -0.32 14.36 -49.66
CA PHE A 243 0.22 15.33 -50.60
C PHE A 243 -0.60 15.23 -51.90
N ALA A 244 -0.95 16.36 -52.52
CA ALA A 244 -1.77 16.36 -53.73
C ALA A 244 -1.01 15.85 -54.97
N ASP A 245 0.29 16.15 -55.01
CA ASP A 245 1.29 15.73 -55.99
C ASP A 245 2.68 15.62 -55.33
N THR A 246 3.69 15.17 -56.08
CA THR A 246 5.05 14.93 -55.56
C THR A 246 5.82 16.21 -55.16
N GLU A 247 5.31 17.39 -55.52
CA GLU A 247 5.90 18.68 -55.19
C GLU A 247 5.21 19.37 -53.99
N ASP A 248 4.02 18.89 -53.59
CA ASP A 248 3.24 19.39 -52.46
C ASP A 248 3.79 18.92 -51.09
N VAL A 249 4.97 19.42 -50.73
CA VAL A 249 5.55 19.24 -49.39
C VAL A 249 4.88 20.11 -48.32
N LYS A 250 4.11 21.14 -48.72
CA LYS A 250 3.53 22.13 -47.80
C LYS A 250 2.54 21.50 -46.84
N GLN A 251 1.71 20.58 -47.34
CA GLN A 251 0.70 19.90 -46.52
C GLN A 251 1.34 19.00 -45.45
N SER A 252 2.39 18.24 -45.79
CA SER A 252 3.06 17.37 -44.84
C SER A 252 3.73 18.15 -43.71
N TRP A 253 4.38 19.27 -44.02
CA TRP A 253 4.98 20.16 -43.01
C TRP A 253 3.92 20.85 -42.14
N TYR A 254 2.81 21.27 -42.73
CA TYR A 254 1.70 21.88 -41.98
C TYR A 254 1.18 20.95 -40.88
N TRP A 255 0.81 19.71 -41.24
CA TRP A 255 0.29 18.75 -40.26
C TRP A 255 1.32 18.32 -39.22
N THR A 256 2.57 18.11 -39.65
CA THR A 256 3.68 17.79 -38.72
C THR A 256 3.93 18.94 -37.73
N GLY A 257 3.91 20.19 -38.22
CA GLY A 257 4.08 21.38 -37.40
C GLY A 257 2.97 21.54 -36.36
N ILE A 258 1.72 21.29 -36.74
CA ILE A 258 0.58 21.28 -35.81
C ILE A 258 0.77 20.23 -34.73
N ALA A 259 1.07 18.98 -35.11
CA ALA A 259 1.28 17.89 -34.16
C ALA A 259 2.39 18.23 -33.16
N PHE A 260 3.52 18.76 -33.64
CA PHE A 260 4.64 19.15 -32.79
C PHE A 260 4.32 20.34 -31.90
N SER A 261 3.59 21.34 -32.39
CA SER A 261 3.17 22.48 -31.58
C SER A 261 2.30 22.03 -30.40
N ILE A 262 1.27 21.21 -30.66
CA ILE A 262 0.39 20.68 -29.62
C ILE A 262 1.20 19.79 -28.64
N ALA A 263 2.07 18.92 -29.15
CA ALA A 263 2.92 18.05 -28.34
C ALA A 263 3.91 18.85 -27.46
N GLN A 264 4.41 19.98 -27.96
CA GLN A 264 5.27 20.88 -27.18
C GLN A 264 4.49 21.59 -26.08
N THR A 265 3.29 22.10 -26.37
CA THR A 265 2.41 22.69 -25.34
C THR A 265 2.06 21.68 -24.25
N LEU A 266 1.88 20.41 -24.60
CA LEU A 266 1.63 19.32 -23.65
C LEU A 266 2.87 18.87 -22.86
N GLY A 267 4.06 19.35 -23.20
CA GLY A 267 5.28 18.90 -22.55
C GLY A 267 5.68 17.46 -22.90
N LEU A 268 5.16 16.88 -24.00
CA LEU A 268 5.47 15.50 -24.41
C LEU A 268 6.97 15.29 -24.76
N HIS A 269 7.68 16.40 -25.02
CA HIS A 269 9.12 16.46 -25.26
C HIS A 269 9.95 16.59 -23.97
N ARG A 270 9.31 16.82 -22.82
CA ARG A 270 9.93 17.04 -21.51
C ARG A 270 9.69 15.81 -20.64
N GLU A 271 10.66 14.90 -20.65
CA GLU A 271 10.68 13.64 -19.89
C GLU A 271 9.47 12.69 -20.10
N VAL A 272 9.79 11.45 -20.49
CA VAL A 272 8.84 10.33 -20.72
C VAL A 272 7.96 10.02 -19.50
N ARG A 273 8.31 10.51 -18.31
CA ARG A 273 7.57 10.30 -17.05
C ARG A 273 6.20 10.96 -17.00
N THR A 274 5.98 12.06 -17.72
CA THR A 274 4.72 12.82 -17.61
C THR A 274 3.56 12.16 -18.35
N MET A 275 3.83 11.31 -19.36
CA MET A 275 2.80 10.59 -20.12
C MET A 275 2.07 9.50 -19.32
N LEU A 276 2.69 8.94 -18.27
CA LEU A 276 2.05 7.94 -17.40
C LEU A 276 0.84 8.50 -16.65
N LEU A 277 0.77 9.82 -16.44
CA LEU A 277 -0.28 10.48 -15.67
C LEU A 277 -1.66 10.48 -16.35
N ALA A 278 -1.74 10.38 -17.68
CA ALA A 278 -3.02 10.30 -18.39
C ALA A 278 -3.58 8.86 -18.39
N SER A 279 -2.72 7.84 -18.52
CA SER A 279 -3.09 6.44 -18.29
C SER A 279 -3.37 6.10 -16.82
N ALA A 280 -2.88 6.96 -15.92
CA ALA A 280 -3.08 6.81 -14.49
C ALA A 280 -4.54 7.04 -14.08
N GLN A 281 -5.41 7.73 -14.83
CA GLN A 281 -6.82 7.86 -14.41
C GLN A 281 -7.61 6.55 -14.52
N SER A 282 -7.38 5.76 -15.56
CA SER A 282 -8.04 4.46 -15.77
C SER A 282 -7.46 3.39 -14.83
N ALA A 283 -6.13 3.37 -14.69
CA ALA A 283 -5.44 2.55 -13.72
C ALA A 283 -5.84 2.93 -12.29
N GLN A 284 -5.92 4.23 -11.96
CA GLN A 284 -6.38 4.72 -10.66
C GLN A 284 -7.84 4.36 -10.41
N LYS A 285 -8.71 4.27 -11.42
CA LYS A 285 -10.10 3.82 -11.24
C LYS A 285 -10.19 2.33 -10.89
N LEU A 286 -9.38 1.49 -11.54
CA LEU A 286 -9.26 0.05 -11.25
C LEU A 286 -8.54 -0.21 -9.92
N ILE A 287 -7.48 0.55 -9.66
CA ILE A 287 -6.74 0.56 -8.40
C ILE A 287 -7.66 1.04 -7.28
N ASN A 288 -8.44 2.10 -7.47
CA ASN A 288 -9.43 2.55 -6.49
C ASN A 288 -10.53 1.51 -6.27
N SER A 289 -10.94 0.71 -7.26
CA SER A 289 -11.89 -0.39 -7.00
C SER A 289 -11.29 -1.59 -6.25
N VAL A 290 -9.95 -1.72 -6.25
CA VAL A 290 -9.20 -2.75 -5.50
C VAL A 290 -8.73 -2.22 -4.12
N LEU A 291 -8.41 -0.93 -4.03
CA LEU A 291 -7.98 -0.23 -2.81
C LEU A 291 -9.17 0.22 -1.96
N ASN A 292 -10.30 0.57 -2.60
CA ASN A 292 -11.56 0.97 -2.00
C ASN A 292 -12.66 0.07 -2.55
N PRO A 293 -12.91 -1.11 -1.95
CA PRO A 293 -14.09 -1.89 -2.25
C PRO A 293 -15.35 -1.12 -1.78
N ALA A 294 -16.54 -1.69 -2.00
CA ALA A 294 -17.84 -1.03 -1.78
C ALA A 294 -17.91 -0.21 -0.45
N PRO A 295 -18.70 0.89 -0.40
CA PRO A 295 -18.82 1.73 0.80
C PRO A 295 -19.05 0.89 2.07
N GLY A 296 -18.14 1.00 3.04
CA GLY A 296 -18.12 0.18 4.27
C GLY A 296 -17.05 -0.93 4.35
N SER A 297 -16.12 -1.01 3.37
CA SER A 297 -15.08 -2.05 3.29
C SER A 297 -13.64 -1.52 3.20
N GLU A 298 -13.29 -0.46 3.93
CA GLU A 298 -11.90 0.01 3.98
C GLU A 298 -10.99 -1.01 4.70
N HIS A 299 -10.44 -1.95 3.94
CA HIS A 299 -9.46 -2.92 4.42
C HIS A 299 -8.07 -2.26 4.52
N TYR A 300 -7.49 -2.23 5.72
CA TYR A 300 -6.12 -1.76 5.93
C TYR A 300 -5.07 -2.44 5.03
N SER A 301 -5.29 -3.68 4.61
CA SER A 301 -4.43 -4.45 3.72
C SER A 301 -4.24 -3.79 2.35
N SER A 302 -5.16 -2.90 1.94
CA SER A 302 -5.01 -2.13 0.70
C SER A 302 -3.75 -1.27 0.73
N TYR A 303 -3.22 -0.92 1.90
CA TYR A 303 -2.01 -0.12 2.02
C TYR A 303 -0.77 -0.78 1.39
N SER A 304 -0.65 -2.11 1.41
CA SER A 304 0.45 -2.78 0.70
C SER A 304 0.35 -2.58 -0.81
N SER A 305 -0.88 -2.61 -1.34
CA SER A 305 -1.14 -2.35 -2.75
C SER A 305 -0.88 -0.88 -3.10
N GLU A 306 -1.29 0.07 -2.24
CA GLU A 306 -0.97 1.50 -2.36
C GLU A 306 0.54 1.72 -2.52
N ILE A 307 1.37 1.04 -1.71
CA ILE A 307 2.84 1.11 -1.82
C ILE A 307 3.35 0.63 -3.19
N TYR A 308 2.88 -0.52 -3.68
CA TYR A 308 3.30 -1.05 -4.98
C TYR A 308 2.87 -0.13 -6.14
N TYR A 309 1.65 0.41 -6.08
CA TYR A 309 1.13 1.29 -7.12
C TYR A 309 1.81 2.65 -7.11
N ASN A 310 2.09 3.23 -5.94
CA ASN A 310 2.82 4.50 -5.87
C ASN A 310 4.21 4.42 -6.50
N TYR A 311 4.91 3.30 -6.33
CA TYR A 311 6.18 3.09 -7.01
C TYR A 311 6.00 2.92 -8.51
N THR A 312 5.04 2.10 -8.94
CA THR A 312 4.82 1.79 -10.36
C THR A 312 4.37 3.02 -11.15
N LEU A 313 3.45 3.81 -10.59
CA LEU A 313 2.84 4.96 -11.25
C LEU A 313 3.69 6.23 -11.13
N TYR A 314 4.32 6.43 -9.98
CA TYR A 314 4.96 7.71 -9.64
C TYR A 314 6.46 7.58 -9.32
N GLY A 315 7.02 6.37 -9.30
CA GLY A 315 8.41 6.13 -8.88
C GLY A 315 8.64 6.46 -7.40
N GLN A 316 7.59 6.52 -6.59
CA GLN A 316 7.66 6.90 -5.18
C GLN A 316 7.82 5.66 -4.30
N THR A 317 8.81 5.69 -3.40
CA THR A 317 9.00 4.66 -2.38
C THR A 317 8.53 5.18 -1.01
N PRO A 318 8.19 4.29 -0.06
CA PRO A 318 7.78 4.71 1.26
C PRO A 318 8.85 5.52 2.00
N VAL A 319 8.41 6.42 2.90
CA VAL A 319 9.29 7.32 3.67
C VAL A 319 10.19 6.62 4.69
N ALA A 320 9.86 5.38 5.05
CA ALA A 320 10.66 4.53 5.93
C ALA A 320 10.46 3.05 5.54
N SER A 321 11.22 2.14 6.15
CA SER A 321 11.07 0.72 5.88
C SER A 321 9.84 0.14 6.57
N THR A 322 9.14 -0.77 5.89
CA THR A 322 8.11 -1.62 6.51
C THR A 322 8.71 -2.78 7.33
N ASN A 323 10.01 -3.01 7.25
CA ASN A 323 10.73 -3.93 8.12
C ASN A 323 11.21 -3.21 9.38
N TYR A 324 10.83 -3.70 10.56
CA TYR A 324 11.13 -3.04 11.83
C TYR A 324 12.63 -2.81 12.06
N ASP A 325 13.47 -3.83 11.84
CA ASP A 325 14.91 -3.71 12.12
C ASP A 325 15.56 -2.64 11.23
N ARG A 326 15.12 -2.56 9.97
CA ARG A 326 15.56 -1.51 9.05
C ARG A 326 15.04 -0.13 9.44
N LEU A 327 13.78 -0.04 9.88
CA LEU A 327 13.17 1.19 10.39
C LEU A 327 13.91 1.73 11.61
N GLU A 328 14.22 0.87 12.57
CA GLU A 328 14.98 1.23 13.76
C GLU A 328 16.42 1.64 13.40
N ALA A 329 17.10 0.87 12.55
CA ALA A 329 18.46 1.18 12.11
C ALA A 329 18.54 2.51 11.34
N SER A 330 17.55 2.83 10.51
CA SER A 330 17.48 4.12 9.84
C SER A 330 17.14 5.25 10.81
N ALA A 331 16.20 5.06 11.74
CA ALA A 331 15.89 6.05 12.78
C ALA A 331 17.12 6.38 13.66
N LYS A 332 17.92 5.37 14.02
CA LYS A 332 19.21 5.56 14.73
C LYS A 332 20.15 6.52 14.02
N SER A 333 20.17 6.47 12.68
CA SER A 333 21.05 7.31 11.86
C SER A 333 20.53 8.75 11.71
N LEU A 334 19.25 8.99 12.02
CA LEU A 334 18.61 10.31 11.95
C LEU A 334 18.61 11.05 13.29
N LEU A 335 18.59 10.30 14.39
CA LEU A 335 18.42 10.86 15.73
C LEU A 335 19.75 11.28 16.38
N PRO A 336 19.73 12.32 17.24
CA PRO A 336 20.82 12.53 18.18
C PRO A 336 21.05 11.27 19.04
N PRO A 337 22.31 10.92 19.38
CA PRO A 337 22.61 9.70 20.13
C PRO A 337 21.83 9.57 21.44
N ALA A 338 21.66 10.68 22.19
CA ALA A 338 20.90 10.69 23.44
C ALA A 338 19.41 10.38 23.22
N ALA A 339 18.79 10.90 22.15
CA ALA A 339 17.39 10.62 21.84
C ALA A 339 17.19 9.15 21.43
N TYR A 340 18.09 8.62 20.60
CA TYR A 340 18.05 7.20 20.23
C TYR A 340 18.22 6.29 21.44
N ASP A 341 19.28 6.50 22.24
CA ASP A 341 19.57 5.69 23.42
C ASP A 341 18.43 5.76 24.45
N TYR A 342 17.81 6.94 24.64
CA TYR A 342 16.67 7.10 25.55
C TYR A 342 15.46 6.25 25.15
N ALA A 343 15.14 6.11 23.86
CA ALA A 343 14.03 5.25 23.42
C ALA A 343 14.42 3.78 23.29
N HIS A 344 15.58 3.50 22.69
CA HIS A 344 16.05 2.15 22.45
C HIS A 344 16.34 1.43 23.78
N GLY A 345 17.00 2.13 24.70
CA GLY A 345 17.55 1.59 25.93
C GLY A 345 16.53 0.92 26.85
N GLY A 346 17.03 -0.05 27.62
CA GLY A 346 16.32 -0.76 28.69
C GLY A 346 16.97 -0.54 30.06
N ALA A 347 16.43 -1.22 31.06
CA ALA A 347 17.09 -1.32 32.36
C ALA A 347 18.25 -2.33 32.30
N GLY A 348 19.25 -2.13 33.14
CA GLY A 348 20.36 -3.06 33.38
C GLY A 348 21.14 -3.42 32.12
N LEU A 349 21.25 -4.72 31.88
CA LEU A 349 21.90 -5.35 30.72
C LEU A 349 20.94 -5.53 29.54
N GLU A 350 19.72 -4.96 29.63
CA GLU A 350 18.67 -5.01 28.61
C GLU A 350 18.19 -6.44 28.28
N THR A 351 18.39 -7.38 29.21
CA THR A 351 17.97 -8.77 29.05
C THR A 351 16.46 -8.91 28.98
N THR A 352 15.70 -8.14 29.77
CA THR A 352 14.24 -8.11 29.70
C THR A 352 13.75 -7.55 28.35
N VAL A 353 14.46 -6.56 27.77
CA VAL A 353 14.13 -6.03 26.43
C VAL A 353 14.27 -7.12 25.38
N ALA A 354 15.36 -7.89 25.42
CA ALA A 354 15.57 -9.03 24.54
C ALA A 354 14.56 -10.16 24.80
N ALA A 355 14.22 -10.45 26.06
CA ALA A 355 13.25 -11.45 26.45
C ALA A 355 11.84 -11.13 25.91
N ASN A 356 11.41 -9.87 25.98
CA ASN A 356 10.15 -9.41 25.39
C ASN A 356 10.05 -9.73 23.90
N ARG A 357 11.14 -9.57 23.14
CA ARG A 357 11.17 -9.89 21.71
C ARG A 357 11.15 -11.40 21.46
N LYS A 358 12.01 -12.14 22.17
CA LYS A 358 12.11 -13.61 22.07
C LYS A 358 10.80 -14.30 22.43
N ALA A 359 9.97 -13.70 23.29
CA ALA A 359 8.73 -14.30 23.71
C ALA A 359 7.73 -14.55 22.57
N PHE A 360 7.67 -13.63 21.60
CA PHE A 360 6.85 -13.82 20.41
C PHE A 360 7.35 -14.97 19.52
N ASP A 361 8.63 -15.32 19.58
CA ASP A 361 9.21 -16.37 18.74
C ASP A 361 8.82 -17.78 19.20
N ARG A 362 8.37 -17.93 20.45
CA ARG A 362 7.81 -19.18 20.96
C ARG A 362 6.44 -19.49 20.37
N TRP A 363 5.72 -18.51 19.85
CA TRP A 363 4.38 -18.71 19.29
C TRP A 363 4.43 -18.70 17.77
N ARG A 364 3.83 -19.71 17.14
CA ARG A 364 3.66 -19.83 15.69
C ARG A 364 2.18 -19.75 15.35
N VAL A 365 1.84 -18.97 14.32
CA VAL A 365 0.47 -18.93 13.78
C VAL A 365 0.22 -20.21 13.00
N LEU A 366 -0.94 -20.84 13.20
CA LEU A 366 -1.42 -22.01 12.49
C LEU A 366 -2.42 -21.59 11.40
N PRO A 367 -2.01 -21.48 10.12
CA PRO A 367 -2.90 -21.02 9.06
C PRO A 367 -4.03 -22.01 8.77
N ARG A 368 -5.25 -21.50 8.57
CA ARG A 368 -6.41 -22.29 8.17
C ARG A 368 -6.83 -21.93 6.75
N ILE A 369 -6.67 -22.88 5.83
CA ILE A 369 -6.91 -22.70 4.39
C ILE A 369 -8.37 -22.93 4.00
N MET A 370 -8.76 -22.46 2.80
CA MET A 370 -10.07 -22.69 2.17
C MET A 370 -11.26 -22.26 3.06
N ARG A 371 -11.11 -21.12 3.75
CA ARG A 371 -12.18 -20.51 4.55
C ARG A 371 -12.77 -19.31 3.81
N ASP A 372 -14.06 -19.09 4.02
CA ASP A 372 -14.76 -17.93 3.50
C ASP A 372 -14.47 -16.70 4.38
N ILE A 373 -13.43 -15.94 4.02
CA ILE A 373 -12.90 -14.81 4.81
C ILE A 373 -13.26 -13.46 4.18
N LEU A 374 -13.28 -13.39 2.86
CA LEU A 374 -13.59 -12.17 2.11
C LEU A 374 -14.98 -12.28 1.48
N PRO A 375 -15.77 -11.19 1.46
CA PRO A 375 -15.40 -9.82 1.84
C PRO A 375 -15.56 -9.50 3.34
N SER A 376 -15.92 -10.47 4.18
CA SER A 376 -16.38 -10.26 5.55
C SER A 376 -15.31 -9.94 6.61
N ARG A 377 -14.07 -9.63 6.20
CA ARG A 377 -12.97 -9.42 7.14
C ARG A 377 -13.17 -8.15 7.98
N ASN A 378 -13.17 -8.29 9.31
CA ASN A 378 -13.44 -7.19 10.23
C ASN A 378 -12.53 -7.19 11.46
N LEU A 379 -11.80 -6.08 11.67
CA LEU A 379 -10.96 -5.86 12.85
C LEU A 379 -11.61 -5.02 13.95
N SER A 380 -12.85 -4.56 13.74
CA SER A 380 -13.53 -3.70 14.71
C SER A 380 -13.72 -4.42 16.04
N THR A 381 -13.58 -3.69 17.14
CA THR A 381 -13.87 -4.17 18.50
C THR A 381 -14.65 -3.12 19.28
N VAL A 382 -15.24 -3.52 20.40
CA VAL A 382 -15.86 -2.59 21.34
C VAL A 382 -15.04 -2.57 22.62
N LEU A 383 -14.49 -1.40 22.96
CA LEU A 383 -13.77 -1.17 24.23
C LEU A 383 -14.40 0.02 24.93
N PHE A 384 -14.75 -0.14 26.21
CA PHE A 384 -15.26 0.94 27.05
C PHE A 384 -16.40 1.75 26.40
N ASN A 385 -17.37 1.05 25.80
CA ASN A 385 -18.50 1.63 25.06
C ASN A 385 -18.14 2.42 23.78
N ARG A 386 -16.93 2.23 23.24
CA ARG A 386 -16.50 2.74 21.95
C ARG A 386 -16.30 1.60 20.96
N THR A 387 -16.90 1.73 19.77
CA THR A 387 -16.50 0.91 18.63
C THR A 387 -15.22 1.46 18.05
N LEU A 388 -14.15 0.68 18.12
CA LEU A 388 -12.85 1.01 17.52
C LEU A 388 -12.68 0.23 16.22
N PRO A 389 -12.03 0.80 15.20
CA PRO A 389 -11.87 0.13 13.91
C PRO A 389 -10.78 -0.96 13.96
N ALA A 390 -9.88 -0.92 14.94
CA ALA A 390 -8.94 -1.98 15.27
C ALA A 390 -8.59 -1.96 16.77
N PRO A 391 -8.13 -3.07 17.37
CA PRO A 391 -7.80 -3.18 18.79
C PRO A 391 -6.38 -2.65 19.09
N ILE A 392 -6.06 -1.47 18.54
CA ILE A 392 -4.72 -0.85 18.60
C ILE A 392 -4.84 0.52 19.27
N VAL A 393 -3.99 0.73 20.27
CA VAL A 393 -3.92 1.96 21.06
C VAL A 393 -2.48 2.50 21.03
N MET A 394 -2.29 3.82 21.04
CA MET A 394 -0.96 4.39 21.26
C MET A 394 -0.54 4.13 22.71
N ALA A 395 0.62 3.52 22.93
CA ALA A 395 1.17 3.40 24.29
C ALA A 395 1.51 4.79 24.84
N PRO A 396 1.41 5.02 26.16
CA PRO A 396 1.86 6.26 26.76
C PRO A 396 3.39 6.37 26.62
N VAL A 397 3.82 7.22 25.70
CA VAL A 397 5.23 7.51 25.47
C VAL A 397 5.41 9.02 25.51
N GLY A 398 6.05 9.51 26.56
CA GLY A 398 6.39 10.91 26.74
C GLY A 398 7.58 11.38 25.89
N VAL A 399 7.97 12.64 26.09
CA VAL A 399 9.16 13.28 25.48
C VAL A 399 9.28 13.16 23.96
N GLN A 400 8.15 13.15 23.24
CA GLN A 400 8.19 12.82 21.81
C GLN A 400 8.92 13.88 20.97
N THR A 401 9.08 15.10 21.49
CA THR A 401 9.89 16.15 20.86
C THR A 401 11.39 15.85 20.82
N LEU A 402 11.88 14.83 21.53
CA LEU A 402 13.24 14.30 21.34
C LEU A 402 13.42 13.65 19.97
N PHE A 403 12.34 13.13 19.37
CA PHE A 403 12.39 12.39 18.11
C PHE A 403 12.03 13.24 16.90
N HIS A 404 11.14 14.22 17.09
CA HIS A 404 10.77 15.17 16.05
C HIS A 404 10.11 16.42 16.66
N PRO A 405 10.33 17.65 16.13
CA PRO A 405 9.76 18.87 16.71
C PRO A 405 8.23 18.90 16.85
N THR A 406 7.51 18.13 16.02
CA THR A 406 6.05 18.02 16.11
C THR A 406 5.56 17.13 17.25
N GLY A 407 6.43 16.26 17.78
CA GLY A 407 6.19 15.43 18.96
C GLY A 407 4.81 14.77 19.01
N GLU A 408 4.18 14.88 20.18
CA GLU A 408 2.88 14.29 20.50
C GLU A 408 1.76 14.80 19.59
N ARG A 409 1.84 16.04 19.07
CA ARG A 409 0.83 16.58 18.14
C ARG A 409 0.73 15.77 16.86
N ALA A 410 1.88 15.39 16.29
CA ALA A 410 1.89 14.56 15.08
C ALA A 410 1.35 13.16 15.37
N THR A 411 1.78 12.54 16.46
CA THR A 411 1.33 11.19 16.81
C THR A 411 -0.16 11.16 17.14
N SER A 412 -0.65 12.09 17.95
CA SER A 412 -2.06 12.15 18.35
C SER A 412 -2.96 12.44 17.16
N LYS A 413 -2.55 13.31 16.24
CA LYS A 413 -3.26 13.57 14.99
C LYS A 413 -3.42 12.31 14.14
N VAL A 414 -2.35 11.56 13.90
CA VAL A 414 -2.42 10.34 13.08
C VAL A 414 -3.33 9.28 13.71
N PHE A 415 -3.25 9.07 15.02
CA PHE A 415 -4.15 8.14 15.71
C PHE A 415 -5.61 8.60 15.62
N GLY A 416 -5.87 9.90 15.78
CA GLY A 416 -7.21 10.47 15.64
C GLY A 416 -7.80 10.33 14.23
N GLU A 417 -7.01 10.59 13.19
CA GLU A 417 -7.46 10.41 11.79
C GLU A 417 -7.83 8.96 11.45
N LEU A 418 -7.21 7.99 12.13
CA LEU A 418 -7.54 6.56 11.98
C LEU A 418 -8.57 6.09 13.03
N GLN A 419 -9.12 7.02 13.83
CA GLN A 419 -10.07 6.74 14.91
C GLN A 419 -9.56 5.70 15.92
N LEU A 420 -8.25 5.65 16.12
CA LEU A 420 -7.59 4.77 17.10
C LEU A 420 -7.25 5.56 18.37
N PRO A 421 -7.39 4.96 19.57
CA PRO A 421 -7.13 5.70 20.80
C PRO A 421 -5.67 6.15 20.94
N TYR A 422 -5.48 7.44 21.28
CA TYR A 422 -4.18 7.99 21.65
C TYR A 422 -4.06 8.12 23.17
N THR A 423 -3.04 7.50 23.79
CA THR A 423 -2.76 7.67 25.23
C THR A 423 -1.72 8.76 25.45
N LEU A 424 -2.11 9.90 26.03
CA LEU A 424 -1.19 10.97 26.43
C LEU A 424 -0.46 10.58 27.73
N SER A 425 0.88 10.67 27.74
CA SER A 425 1.66 10.48 28.97
C SER A 425 1.68 11.73 29.84
N THR A 426 1.75 11.57 31.17
CA THR A 426 2.07 12.68 32.10
C THR A 426 3.43 13.31 31.78
N ALA A 427 4.37 12.54 31.24
CA ALA A 427 5.69 13.01 30.84
C ALA A 427 5.72 13.58 29.39
N SER A 428 4.67 14.30 28.99
CA SER A 428 4.50 14.82 27.62
C SER A 428 5.24 16.13 27.38
N SER A 429 5.80 16.29 26.18
CA SER A 429 6.35 17.57 25.71
C SER A 429 5.29 18.54 25.18
N THR A 430 4.03 18.10 25.14
CA THR A 430 2.88 18.88 24.68
C THR A 430 1.73 18.75 25.68
N GLY A 431 1.05 19.85 26.01
CA GLY A 431 -0.04 19.87 26.98
C GLY A 431 -1.36 19.25 26.52
N PHE A 432 -2.30 19.09 27.45
CA PHE A 432 -3.59 18.41 27.24
C PHE A 432 -4.38 19.00 26.06
N ALA A 433 -4.56 20.32 26.05
CA ALA A 433 -5.37 21.02 25.05
C ALA A 433 -4.77 20.95 23.65
N SER A 434 -3.45 21.11 23.54
CA SER A 434 -2.76 21.06 22.25
C SER A 434 -2.79 19.65 21.63
N VAL A 435 -2.64 18.61 22.46
CA VAL A 435 -2.79 17.21 22.02
C VAL A 435 -4.22 16.91 21.63
N ALA A 436 -5.21 17.35 22.41
CA ALA A 436 -6.63 17.16 22.11
C ALA A 436 -7.03 17.85 20.79
N ALA A 437 -6.60 19.09 20.58
CA ALA A 437 -6.82 19.83 19.34
C ALA A 437 -6.20 19.13 18.13
N SER A 438 -4.97 18.60 18.28
CA SER A 438 -4.28 17.88 17.19
C SER A 438 -4.92 16.53 16.89
N ASN A 439 -5.39 15.82 17.92
CA ASN A 439 -6.08 14.54 17.78
C ASN A 439 -7.46 14.69 17.10
N GLY A 440 -8.13 15.83 17.25
CA GLY A 440 -9.41 16.13 16.62
C GLY A 440 -10.61 15.92 17.56
N ALA A 441 -11.72 16.60 17.26
CA ALA A 441 -12.94 16.48 18.05
C ALA A 441 -13.47 15.04 18.02
N GLU A 442 -14.04 14.58 19.15
CA GLU A 442 -14.68 13.26 19.31
C GLU A 442 -13.80 12.02 19.12
N ASN A 443 -12.54 12.18 18.71
CA ASN A 443 -11.61 11.06 18.57
C ASN A 443 -11.18 10.49 19.94
N PRO A 444 -10.97 9.17 20.04
CA PRO A 444 -10.71 8.51 21.30
C PRO A 444 -9.37 8.92 21.90
N ARG A 445 -9.39 9.35 23.17
CA ARG A 445 -8.21 9.82 23.91
C ARG A 445 -8.17 9.25 25.31
N TRP A 446 -7.02 8.70 25.66
CA TRP A 446 -6.73 8.15 26.98
C TRP A 446 -5.65 8.99 27.64
N TYR A 447 -5.68 9.10 28.96
CA TYR A 447 -4.66 9.80 29.72
C TYR A 447 -3.92 8.83 30.62
N GLN A 448 -2.60 8.82 30.51
CA GLN A 448 -1.74 8.09 31.42
C GLN A 448 -1.22 8.99 32.54
N LEU A 449 -1.56 8.61 33.76
CA LEU A 449 -1.13 9.27 34.99
C LEU A 449 0.18 8.63 35.50
N TYR A 450 1.23 9.45 35.62
CA TYR A 450 2.25 9.22 36.63
C TYR A 450 1.76 9.89 37.89
N TRP A 451 1.40 9.09 38.88
CA TRP A 451 0.65 9.54 40.05
C TRP A 451 1.48 10.52 40.87
N PRO A 452 1.16 11.83 40.86
CA PRO A 452 1.92 12.79 41.64
C PRO A 452 1.86 12.46 43.13
N SER A 453 2.96 12.69 43.85
CA SER A 453 2.98 12.60 45.32
C SER A 453 2.12 13.67 46.00
N ASP A 454 1.68 14.67 45.26
CA ASP A 454 0.82 15.77 45.70
C ASP A 454 -0.63 15.53 45.21
N ASP A 455 -1.56 15.40 46.15
CA ASP A 455 -2.96 15.10 45.86
C ASP A 455 -3.65 16.26 45.10
N ASP A 456 -3.25 17.52 45.31
CA ASP A 456 -3.83 18.67 44.60
C ASP A 456 -3.41 18.66 43.13
N LEU A 457 -2.13 18.36 42.85
CA LEU A 457 -1.64 18.20 41.48
C LEU A 457 -2.32 17.02 40.79
N THR A 458 -2.47 15.90 41.52
CA THR A 458 -3.19 14.72 41.02
C THR A 458 -4.60 15.10 40.59
N ARG A 459 -5.35 15.80 41.46
CA ARG A 459 -6.71 16.27 41.16
C ARG A 459 -6.71 17.22 39.97
N SER A 460 -5.78 18.17 39.90
CA SER A 460 -5.67 19.13 38.81
C SER A 460 -5.46 18.44 37.46
N TYR A 461 -4.48 17.53 37.37
CA TYR A 461 -4.18 16.82 36.12
C TYR A 461 -5.37 15.98 35.62
N LEU A 462 -6.06 15.29 36.53
CA LEU A 462 -7.25 14.49 36.20
C LEU A 462 -8.41 15.37 35.70
N LEU A 463 -8.64 16.52 36.34
CA LEU A 463 -9.67 17.47 35.91
C LEU A 463 -9.34 18.09 34.55
N SER A 464 -8.09 18.50 34.33
CA SER A 464 -7.63 19.04 33.04
C SER A 464 -7.74 17.99 31.93
N ALA A 465 -7.39 16.73 32.20
CA ALA A 465 -7.59 15.65 31.25
C ALA A 465 -9.08 15.49 30.91
N LYS A 466 -9.98 15.43 31.89
CA LYS A 466 -11.44 15.35 31.62
C LYS A 466 -11.95 16.52 30.79
N GLN A 467 -11.55 17.75 31.13
CA GLN A 467 -11.95 18.96 30.41
C GLN A 467 -11.52 18.96 28.94
N ASN A 468 -10.45 18.22 28.61
CA ASN A 468 -9.95 18.06 27.24
C ASN A 468 -10.43 16.77 26.56
N GLY A 469 -11.46 16.12 27.13
CA GLY A 469 -12.14 14.98 26.53
C GLY A 469 -11.34 13.68 26.55
N TYR A 470 -10.47 13.50 27.54
CA TYR A 470 -9.83 12.21 27.79
C TYR A 470 -10.82 11.31 28.56
N GLU A 471 -11.09 10.11 28.04
CA GLU A 471 -12.20 9.26 28.48
C GLU A 471 -11.77 8.02 29.27
N VAL A 472 -10.50 7.61 29.18
CA VAL A 472 -9.94 6.48 29.92
C VAL A 472 -8.69 6.92 30.68
N LEU A 473 -8.60 6.54 31.95
CA LEU A 473 -7.43 6.77 32.79
C LEU A 473 -6.54 5.52 32.83
N VAL A 474 -5.27 5.68 32.49
CA VAL A 474 -4.24 4.64 32.59
C VAL A 474 -3.28 5.00 33.72
N VAL A 475 -3.30 4.25 34.81
CA VAL A 475 -2.43 4.51 35.96
C VAL A 475 -1.20 3.63 35.84
N THR A 476 -0.04 4.24 35.60
CA THR A 476 1.22 3.50 35.52
C THR A 476 1.78 3.27 36.92
N VAL A 477 1.92 2.01 37.32
CA VAL A 477 2.35 1.63 38.69
C VAL A 477 3.77 1.05 38.74
N ASP A 478 4.41 0.82 37.58
CA ASP A 478 5.75 0.23 37.47
C ASP A 478 6.90 1.25 37.43
N THR A 479 6.61 2.55 37.55
CA THR A 479 7.59 3.66 37.41
C THR A 479 7.41 4.74 38.49
N TRP A 480 7.30 4.33 39.75
CA TRP A 480 7.36 5.26 40.89
C TRP A 480 8.80 5.70 41.23
N ASP A 481 9.77 4.94 40.73
CA ASP A 481 11.18 5.34 40.59
C ASP A 481 11.67 4.89 39.20
N LEU A 482 12.77 5.44 38.74
CA LEU A 482 13.33 5.14 37.43
C LEU A 482 14.17 3.85 37.48
N GLY A 483 13.95 2.98 36.50
CA GLY A 483 14.83 1.83 36.29
C GLY A 483 16.28 2.23 36.06
N TRP A 484 17.21 1.32 36.38
CA TRP A 484 18.65 1.53 36.19
C TRP A 484 19.04 1.45 34.71
N ARG A 485 18.85 2.54 33.96
CA ARG A 485 19.06 2.61 32.50
C ARG A 485 20.49 3.06 32.18
N THR A 486 21.38 2.10 31.97
CA THR A 486 22.82 2.32 31.79
C THR A 486 23.15 3.33 30.69
N ARG A 487 22.48 3.26 29.54
CA ARG A 487 22.70 4.21 28.43
C ARG A 487 22.38 5.67 28.78
N ASP A 488 21.32 5.89 29.55
CA ASP A 488 20.94 7.23 30.01
C ASP A 488 21.93 7.72 31.08
N LEU A 489 22.29 6.84 32.02
CA LEU A 489 23.22 7.12 33.12
C LEU A 489 24.63 7.45 32.64
N ASP A 490 25.17 6.68 31.68
CA ASP A 490 26.51 6.91 31.11
C ASP A 490 26.62 8.27 30.40
N ARG A 491 25.48 8.84 30.02
CA ARG A 491 25.38 10.17 29.40
C ARG A 491 25.00 11.26 30.41
N GLY A 492 24.60 10.91 31.62
CA GLY A 492 23.91 11.81 32.54
C GLY A 492 22.65 12.42 31.93
N PHE A 493 21.99 11.71 31.00
CA PHE A 493 20.90 12.25 30.20
C PHE A 493 19.55 11.98 30.86
N PHE A 494 18.87 13.05 31.24
CA PHE A 494 17.50 12.97 31.75
C PHE A 494 16.67 14.14 31.19
N PRO A 495 15.77 13.89 30.22
CA PRO A 495 15.17 14.96 29.41
C PRO A 495 14.31 15.94 30.22
N PHE A 496 13.69 15.48 31.31
CA PHE A 496 12.79 16.31 32.12
C PHE A 496 13.50 17.50 32.78
N ILE A 497 14.77 17.33 33.18
CA ILE A 497 15.58 18.43 33.76
C ILE A 497 15.80 19.54 32.72
N ASN A 498 15.84 19.18 31.44
CA ASN A 498 16.01 20.11 30.32
C ASN A 498 14.68 20.67 29.80
N GLY A 499 13.57 20.50 30.56
CA GLY A 499 12.26 21.01 30.19
C GLY A 499 11.56 20.23 29.09
N ILE A 500 12.04 19.05 28.71
CA ILE A 500 11.41 18.20 27.70
C ILE A 500 10.60 17.13 28.43
N GLY A 501 9.31 16.97 28.10
CA GLY A 501 8.45 16.00 28.78
C GLY A 501 7.82 16.47 30.09
N VAL A 502 7.77 17.78 30.34
CA VAL A 502 7.24 18.36 31.58
C VAL A 502 6.07 19.33 31.33
N GLN A 503 5.57 19.38 30.09
CA GLN A 503 4.66 20.44 29.63
C GLN A 503 3.36 20.46 30.43
N ILE A 504 2.86 19.31 30.86
CA ILE A 504 1.67 19.20 31.71
C ILE A 504 1.87 19.98 33.03
N GLY A 505 3.02 19.82 33.69
CA GLY A 505 3.31 20.56 34.92
C GLY A 505 3.60 22.04 34.68
N LEU A 506 4.16 22.39 33.52
CA LEU A 506 4.41 23.79 33.16
C LEU A 506 3.12 24.55 32.83
N GLU A 507 2.06 23.89 32.39
CA GLU A 507 0.77 24.52 32.07
C GLU A 507 -0.23 24.49 33.24
N ASP A 508 0.10 23.78 34.32
CA ASP A 508 -0.83 23.52 35.41
C ASP A 508 -0.91 24.69 36.41
N GLY A 509 -2.12 25.23 36.59
CA GLY A 509 -2.35 26.37 37.49
C GLY A 509 -2.10 26.07 38.97
N VAL A 510 -2.30 24.82 39.42
CA VAL A 510 -2.00 24.43 40.81
C VAL A 510 -0.48 24.39 41.03
N ALA A 511 0.28 23.89 40.05
CA ALA A 511 1.73 23.95 40.07
C ALA A 511 2.23 25.41 40.10
N HIS A 512 1.65 26.31 39.31
CA HIS A 512 1.99 27.74 39.34
C HIS A 512 1.73 28.35 40.71
N GLN A 513 0.58 28.04 41.31
CA GLN A 513 0.23 28.52 42.65
C GLN A 513 1.23 28.03 43.71
N LYS A 514 1.62 26.76 43.67
CA LYS A 514 2.58 26.16 44.61
C LYS A 514 4.00 26.71 44.42
N LEU A 515 4.39 27.04 43.19
CA LEU A 515 5.69 27.64 42.87
C LEU A 515 5.72 29.16 43.11
N GLY A 516 4.57 29.83 43.10
CA GLY A 516 4.45 31.28 43.24
C GLY A 516 4.77 32.07 41.96
N PHE A 517 4.85 31.40 40.81
CA PHE A 517 5.10 32.03 39.50
C PHE A 517 4.56 31.17 38.35
N ASP A 518 4.31 31.81 37.20
CA ASP A 518 3.99 31.12 35.94
C ASP A 518 5.29 30.91 35.12
N PRO A 519 5.76 29.67 34.93
CA PRO A 519 6.97 29.38 34.15
C PRO A 519 6.82 29.65 32.64
N LEU A 520 5.60 29.81 32.13
CA LEU A 520 5.30 30.12 30.73
C LEU A 520 5.15 31.62 30.48
N ALA A 521 5.15 32.45 31.52
CA ALA A 521 5.13 33.90 31.38
C ALA A 521 6.36 34.41 30.60
N ALA A 522 6.16 35.44 29.78
CA ALA A 522 7.21 35.99 28.92
C ALA A 522 8.45 36.47 29.69
N ASN A 523 8.29 36.88 30.95
CA ASN A 523 9.33 37.36 31.84
C ASN A 523 9.89 36.29 32.81
N ALA A 524 9.45 35.03 32.70
CA ALA A 524 9.97 33.96 33.57
C ALA A 524 11.46 33.71 33.33
N THR A 525 12.25 33.71 34.41
CA THR A 525 13.71 33.51 34.34
C THR A 525 14.07 32.08 33.94
N ALA A 526 15.32 31.87 33.53
CA ALA A 526 15.83 30.52 33.26
C ALA A 526 15.77 29.63 34.52
N GLU A 527 16.07 30.18 35.70
CA GLU A 527 15.99 29.40 36.95
C GLU A 527 14.55 29.02 37.28
N GLN A 528 13.59 29.92 37.08
CA GLN A 528 12.16 29.63 37.30
C GLN A 528 11.67 28.49 36.40
N LYS A 529 12.04 28.51 35.11
CA LYS A 529 11.70 27.44 34.17
C LYS A 529 12.32 26.09 34.57
N GLN A 530 13.59 26.12 34.97
CA GLN A 530 14.28 24.92 35.45
C GLN A 530 13.67 24.39 36.75
N MET A 531 13.30 25.27 37.68
CA MET A 531 12.65 24.91 38.94
C MET A 531 11.28 24.28 38.70
N ALA A 532 10.47 24.82 37.80
CA ALA A 532 9.17 24.25 37.45
C ALA A 532 9.30 22.85 36.79
N ALA A 533 10.27 22.68 35.89
CA ALA A 533 10.57 21.39 35.29
C ALA A 533 11.00 20.35 36.34
N LEU A 534 11.86 20.75 37.29
CA LEU A 534 12.29 19.90 38.40
C LEU A 534 11.12 19.58 39.35
N TYR A 535 10.24 20.53 39.63
CA TYR A 535 9.07 20.33 40.48
C TYR A 535 8.12 19.28 39.90
N HIS A 536 7.78 19.38 38.61
CA HIS A 536 7.00 18.35 37.91
C HIS A 536 7.69 16.99 37.96
N THR A 537 9.01 16.96 37.73
CA THR A 537 9.80 15.72 37.74
C THR A 537 9.80 15.04 39.10
N ILE A 538 10.04 15.80 40.18
CA ILE A 538 10.10 15.25 41.54
C ILE A 538 8.74 14.71 41.96
N THR A 539 7.68 15.48 41.70
CA THR A 539 6.33 15.10 42.12
C THR A 539 5.80 13.88 41.38
N THR A 540 6.16 13.67 40.11
CA THR A 540 5.63 12.57 39.29
C THR A 540 6.51 11.33 39.22
N SER A 541 7.80 11.45 39.52
CA SER A 541 8.78 10.38 39.20
C SER A 541 9.68 9.98 40.39
N ARG A 542 9.45 10.47 41.61
CA ARG A 542 10.33 10.16 42.75
C ARG A 542 9.60 9.72 44.02
N GLY A 543 9.81 8.45 44.37
CA GLY A 543 9.94 8.00 45.76
C GLY A 543 8.66 7.65 46.51
N VAL A 544 7.49 7.72 45.86
CA VAL A 544 6.23 7.30 46.46
C VAL A 544 5.54 6.31 45.54
N SER A 545 5.55 5.03 45.92
CA SER A 545 4.81 3.99 45.22
C SER A 545 3.32 4.12 45.52
N PRO A 546 2.45 4.12 44.49
CA PRO A 546 1.02 3.99 44.72
C PRO A 546 0.69 2.70 45.46
N VAL A 547 -0.25 2.78 46.40
CA VAL A 547 -0.78 1.61 47.11
C VAL A 547 -2.25 1.43 46.80
N TRP A 548 -2.73 0.18 46.82
CA TRP A 548 -4.11 -0.19 46.51
C TRP A 548 -5.15 0.65 47.25
N SER A 549 -4.92 0.93 48.54
CA SER A 549 -5.82 1.73 49.39
C SER A 549 -5.94 3.19 48.98
N ASN A 550 -5.17 3.68 48.00
CA ASN A 550 -5.28 5.05 47.49
C ASN A 550 -6.12 5.15 46.21
N LEU A 551 -6.54 4.03 45.61
CA LEU A 551 -7.29 4.03 44.35
C LEU A 551 -8.60 4.83 44.43
N TRP A 552 -9.23 4.90 45.60
CA TRP A 552 -10.43 5.71 45.82
C TRP A 552 -10.19 7.19 45.51
N LYS A 553 -8.97 7.73 45.69
CA LYS A 553 -8.64 9.13 45.37
C LYS A 553 -8.76 9.40 43.88
N LEU A 554 -8.32 8.45 43.06
CA LEU A 554 -8.49 8.55 41.61
C LEU A 554 -9.96 8.43 41.23
N ARG A 555 -10.68 7.50 41.86
CA ARG A 555 -12.11 7.28 41.59
C ARG A 555 -12.97 8.49 42.02
N ASP A 556 -12.63 9.18 43.10
CA ASP A 556 -13.31 10.42 43.56
C ASP A 556 -13.29 11.52 42.47
N VAL A 557 -12.16 11.66 41.77
CA VAL A 557 -12.00 12.70 40.74
C VAL A 557 -12.40 12.18 39.36
N TRP A 558 -12.04 10.93 39.02
CA TRP A 558 -12.28 10.32 37.71
C TRP A 558 -13.71 9.78 37.54
N GLY A 559 -14.43 9.52 38.63
CA GLY A 559 -15.80 9.02 38.63
C GLY A 559 -15.91 7.64 37.97
N ASP A 560 -17.05 7.39 37.34
CA ASP A 560 -17.38 6.07 36.76
C ASP A 560 -16.71 5.80 35.40
N ALA A 561 -15.88 6.74 34.91
CA ALA A 561 -15.13 6.52 33.69
C ALA A 561 -14.04 5.44 33.88
N PRO A 562 -13.65 4.72 32.82
CA PRO A 562 -12.74 3.58 32.95
C PRO A 562 -11.37 3.95 33.53
N ILE A 563 -10.88 3.12 34.46
CA ILE A 563 -9.53 3.18 35.05
C ILE A 563 -8.82 1.84 34.81
N LEU A 564 -7.61 1.89 34.24
CA LEU A 564 -6.76 0.73 33.98
C LEU A 564 -5.44 0.85 34.74
N LEU A 565 -4.93 -0.27 35.29
CA LEU A 565 -3.55 -0.33 35.81
C LEU A 565 -2.58 -0.80 34.73
N LYS A 566 -1.52 -0.03 34.51
CA LYS A 566 -0.43 -0.39 33.60
C LYS A 566 0.83 -0.77 34.37
N GLY A 567 1.44 -1.87 33.96
CA GLY A 567 2.64 -2.44 34.60
C GLY A 567 2.38 -3.78 35.30
N VAL A 568 1.20 -4.37 35.09
CA VAL A 568 0.81 -5.63 35.73
C VAL A 568 1.53 -6.80 35.05
N GLN A 569 2.20 -7.62 35.85
CA GLN A 569 2.95 -8.81 35.38
C GLN A 569 2.52 -10.09 36.09
N SER A 570 1.72 -10.00 37.15
CA SER A 570 1.31 -11.16 37.95
C SER A 570 -0.20 -11.38 37.88
N ALA A 571 -0.59 -12.65 37.95
CA ALA A 571 -1.98 -13.05 38.06
C ALA A 571 -2.63 -12.58 39.38
N GLU A 572 -1.83 -12.42 40.44
CA GLU A 572 -2.30 -11.93 41.74
C GLU A 572 -2.72 -10.46 41.67
N ASP A 573 -1.86 -9.60 41.12
CA ASP A 573 -2.15 -8.19 40.95
C ASP A 573 -3.36 -7.95 40.02
N ALA A 574 -3.54 -8.79 39.00
CA ALA A 574 -4.72 -8.72 38.13
C ALA A 574 -6.02 -9.08 38.89
N ARG A 575 -5.98 -10.06 39.80
CA ARG A 575 -7.14 -10.37 40.67
C ARG A 575 -7.40 -9.23 41.65
N ALA A 576 -6.35 -8.69 42.26
CA ALA A 576 -6.48 -7.54 43.15
C ALA A 576 -7.11 -6.34 42.40
N ALA A 577 -6.66 -6.03 41.19
CA ALA A 577 -7.26 -4.97 40.37
C ALA A 577 -8.77 -5.19 40.14
N LEU A 578 -9.19 -6.45 39.92
CA LEU A 578 -10.60 -6.79 39.77
C LEU A 578 -11.38 -6.58 41.07
N GLU A 579 -10.83 -7.02 42.21
CA GLU A 579 -11.43 -6.85 43.53
C GLU A 579 -11.57 -5.37 43.93
N TRP A 580 -10.64 -4.53 43.50
CA TRP A 580 -10.68 -3.07 43.66
C TRP A 580 -11.63 -2.35 42.67
N GLY A 581 -12.32 -3.09 41.80
CA GLY A 581 -13.30 -2.53 40.88
C GLY A 581 -12.68 -1.68 39.75
N LEU A 582 -11.50 -2.07 39.28
CA LEU A 582 -10.89 -1.47 38.10
C LEU A 582 -11.43 -2.09 36.81
N ASP A 583 -11.49 -1.28 35.76
CA ASP A 583 -12.11 -1.63 34.49
C ASP A 583 -11.20 -2.50 33.60
N GLY A 584 -9.90 -2.47 33.89
CA GLY A 584 -8.93 -3.32 33.20
C GLY A 584 -7.51 -3.22 33.73
N VAL A 585 -6.64 -4.03 33.13
CA VAL A 585 -5.19 -4.01 33.35
C VAL A 585 -4.47 -3.99 32.02
N ILE A 586 -3.26 -3.42 31.98
CA ILE A 586 -2.35 -3.49 30.84
C ILE A 586 -1.13 -4.31 31.27
N VAL A 587 -1.02 -5.50 30.68
CA VAL A 587 0.10 -6.40 30.87
C VAL A 587 1.34 -5.78 30.25
N SER A 588 2.28 -5.35 31.09
CA SER A 588 3.40 -4.51 30.68
C SER A 588 4.56 -4.62 31.66
N ASN A 589 5.79 -4.61 31.15
CA ASN A 589 7.02 -4.38 31.92
C ASN A 589 7.72 -3.09 31.48
N HIS A 590 6.92 -2.11 31.04
CA HIS A 590 7.39 -0.85 30.50
C HIS A 590 8.34 -1.00 29.29
N GLY A 591 8.19 -2.08 28.53
CA GLY A 591 9.09 -2.41 27.42
C GLY A 591 10.52 -2.73 27.86
N GLY A 592 10.68 -3.30 29.06
CA GLY A 592 11.95 -3.70 29.68
C GLY A 592 12.79 -2.54 30.22
N ARG A 593 12.15 -1.40 30.55
CA ARG A 593 12.84 -0.15 30.93
C ARG A 593 12.94 0.09 32.44
N GLN A 594 12.29 -0.75 33.23
CA GLN A 594 12.18 -0.59 34.68
C GLN A 594 12.99 -1.64 35.44
N ILE A 595 12.65 -2.93 35.29
CA ILE A 595 13.34 -4.03 35.96
C ILE A 595 14.00 -4.92 34.91
N ASP A 596 15.33 -5.09 35.02
CA ASP A 596 16.06 -6.08 34.23
C ASP A 596 16.10 -7.43 34.97
N GLY A 597 15.90 -8.53 34.25
CA GLY A 597 15.66 -9.87 34.82
C GLY A 597 14.19 -10.15 35.15
N ALA A 598 13.27 -9.27 34.77
CA ALA A 598 11.83 -9.52 34.83
C ALA A 598 11.38 -10.50 33.74
N ILE A 599 10.19 -11.10 33.92
CA ILE A 599 9.57 -11.93 32.89
C ILE A 599 9.20 -11.09 31.65
N ALA A 600 9.11 -11.73 30.48
CA ALA A 600 8.59 -11.05 29.31
C ALA A 600 7.10 -10.76 29.47
N SER A 601 6.61 -9.60 29.04
CA SER A 601 5.18 -9.28 29.13
C SER A 601 4.28 -10.35 28.51
N LEU A 602 4.69 -10.91 27.36
CA LEU A 602 3.88 -11.92 26.68
C LEU A 602 3.77 -13.23 27.46
N ASP A 603 4.74 -13.54 28.33
CA ASP A 603 4.69 -14.72 29.20
C ASP A 603 3.76 -14.53 30.39
N ALA A 604 3.60 -13.30 30.85
CA ALA A 604 2.64 -12.97 31.91
C ALA A 604 1.19 -13.08 31.43
N LEU A 605 0.95 -12.80 30.14
CA LEU A 605 -0.39 -12.58 29.58
C LEU A 605 -1.35 -13.78 29.80
N PRO A 606 -1.01 -15.04 29.47
CA PRO A 606 -1.96 -16.16 29.63
C PRO A 606 -2.42 -16.36 31.08
N ALA A 607 -1.49 -16.28 32.04
CA ALA A 607 -1.81 -16.45 33.46
C ALA A 607 -2.73 -15.34 33.99
N ILE A 608 -2.59 -14.12 33.49
CA ILE A 608 -3.46 -12.98 33.82
C ILE A 608 -4.85 -13.17 33.22
N VAL A 609 -4.94 -13.58 31.96
CA VAL A 609 -6.21 -13.89 31.27
C VAL A 609 -7.00 -14.94 32.06
N ASP A 610 -6.34 -16.03 32.44
CA ASP A 610 -6.93 -17.10 33.24
C ASP A 610 -7.38 -16.64 34.64
N ALA A 611 -6.65 -15.69 35.23
CA ALA A 611 -6.93 -15.20 36.57
C ALA A 611 -8.20 -14.33 36.63
N VAL A 612 -8.44 -13.50 35.61
CA VAL A 612 -9.58 -12.56 35.59
C VAL A 612 -10.80 -13.09 34.85
N LYS A 613 -10.68 -14.18 34.07
CA LYS A 613 -11.79 -14.93 33.46
C LYS A 613 -12.79 -14.06 32.70
N GLY A 614 -12.29 -13.10 31.92
CA GLY A 614 -13.11 -12.19 31.11
C GLY A 614 -13.95 -11.18 31.91
N LYS A 615 -13.66 -10.98 33.20
CA LYS A 615 -14.39 -10.02 34.05
C LYS A 615 -13.87 -8.57 33.98
N MET A 616 -12.78 -8.34 33.26
CA MET A 616 -12.21 -7.02 33.00
C MET A 616 -11.49 -7.00 31.66
N VAL A 617 -11.21 -5.80 31.14
CA VAL A 617 -10.47 -5.62 29.89
C VAL A 617 -8.97 -5.83 30.12
N ILE A 618 -8.31 -6.53 29.21
CA ILE A 618 -6.87 -6.80 29.24
C ILE A 618 -6.20 -6.12 28.06
N GLY A 619 -5.46 -5.05 28.33
CA GLY A 619 -4.51 -4.48 27.40
C GLY A 619 -3.15 -5.20 27.45
N PHE A 620 -2.38 -5.09 26.38
CA PHE A 620 -1.04 -5.65 26.32
C PHE A 620 -0.03 -4.70 25.67
N ASP A 621 1.15 -4.56 26.26
CA ASP A 621 2.31 -3.95 25.60
C ASP A 621 3.62 -4.71 25.89
N GLY A 622 4.68 -4.32 25.17
CA GLY A 622 6.02 -4.86 25.35
C GLY A 622 6.42 -5.81 24.23
N GLY A 623 7.41 -5.39 23.42
CA GLY A 623 8.01 -6.25 22.40
C GLY A 623 7.29 -6.33 21.04
N ILE A 624 6.11 -5.73 20.85
CA ILE A 624 5.41 -5.68 19.54
C ILE A 624 6.24 -4.93 18.50
N ARG A 625 6.47 -5.54 17.33
CA ARG A 625 7.24 -4.99 16.20
C ARG A 625 6.56 -5.13 14.84
N SER A 626 5.53 -5.96 14.76
CA SER A 626 4.86 -6.36 13.51
C SER A 626 3.39 -6.66 13.74
N GLY A 627 2.59 -6.71 12.68
CA GLY A 627 1.18 -7.11 12.71
C GLY A 627 0.98 -8.55 13.20
N ILE A 628 1.95 -9.45 13.00
CA ILE A 628 1.88 -10.81 13.53
C ILE A 628 2.08 -10.86 15.06
N ASP A 629 2.81 -9.91 15.64
CA ASP A 629 2.91 -9.81 17.10
C ASP A 629 1.59 -9.35 17.71
N ILE A 630 0.90 -8.41 17.05
CA ILE A 630 -0.44 -7.98 17.44
C ILE A 630 -1.39 -9.18 17.43
N PHE A 631 -1.40 -9.95 16.34
CA PHE A 631 -2.19 -11.18 16.24
C PHE A 631 -1.92 -12.15 17.39
N LYS A 632 -0.65 -12.40 17.73
CA LYS A 632 -0.27 -13.32 18.81
C LYS A 632 -0.76 -12.84 20.18
N ALA A 633 -0.59 -11.57 20.50
CA ALA A 633 -1.05 -11.02 21.78
C ALA A 633 -2.57 -11.14 21.93
N LEU A 634 -3.34 -10.82 20.88
CA LEU A 634 -4.80 -10.97 20.88
C LEU A 634 -5.22 -12.45 20.98
N ALA A 635 -4.57 -13.33 20.22
CA ALA A 635 -4.84 -14.77 20.29
C ALA A 635 -4.55 -15.38 21.66
N LEU A 636 -3.62 -14.80 22.42
CA LEU A 636 -3.32 -15.18 23.81
C LEU A 636 -4.25 -14.55 24.84
N GLY A 637 -5.23 -13.74 24.42
CA GLY A 637 -6.31 -13.24 25.28
C GLY A 637 -6.24 -11.75 25.62
N ALA A 638 -5.39 -10.95 24.97
CA ALA A 638 -5.50 -9.50 25.07
C ALA A 638 -6.72 -8.98 24.29
N ASP A 639 -7.43 -7.99 24.84
CA ASP A 639 -8.53 -7.28 24.16
C ASP A 639 -8.02 -6.15 23.26
N PHE A 640 -6.87 -5.56 23.61
CA PHE A 640 -6.18 -4.57 22.80
C PHE A 640 -4.67 -4.59 23.03
N VAL A 641 -3.93 -4.00 22.09
CA VAL A 641 -2.48 -3.82 22.21
C VAL A 641 -2.09 -2.35 22.21
N GLN A 642 -0.98 -2.02 22.87
CA GLN A 642 -0.38 -0.69 22.81
C GLN A 642 0.94 -0.67 22.02
N LEU A 643 1.09 0.33 21.16
CA LEU A 643 2.29 0.52 20.32
C LEU A 643 3.21 1.61 20.89
N GLY A 644 4.49 1.28 21.08
CA GLY A 644 5.51 2.19 21.61
C GLY A 644 6.60 2.54 20.58
N ARG A 645 7.79 1.95 20.75
CA ARG A 645 9.00 2.22 19.94
C ARG A 645 8.79 2.29 18.41
N PRO A 646 8.03 1.38 17.75
CA PRO A 646 7.81 1.49 16.30
C PRO A 646 7.27 2.87 15.88
N ILE A 647 6.35 3.44 16.65
CA ILE A 647 5.76 4.75 16.36
C ILE A 647 6.80 5.87 16.50
N LEU A 648 7.68 5.81 17.51
CA LEU A 648 8.77 6.77 17.66
C LEU A 648 9.75 6.75 16.49
N TRP A 649 10.03 5.56 15.95
CA TRP A 649 10.90 5.43 14.78
C TRP A 649 10.24 6.04 13.55
N GLY A 650 8.93 5.86 13.37
CA GLY A 650 8.17 6.59 12.35
C GLY A 650 8.24 8.11 12.56
N LEU A 651 8.05 8.58 13.79
CA LEU A 651 8.12 10.00 14.14
C LEU A 651 9.48 10.60 13.79
N ALA A 652 10.57 9.90 14.09
CA ALA A 652 11.94 10.32 13.79
C ALA A 652 12.22 10.51 12.28
N HIS A 653 11.52 9.77 11.41
CA HIS A 653 11.73 9.85 9.97
C HIS A 653 11.18 11.15 9.37
N GLN A 654 9.88 11.41 9.53
CA GLN A 654 9.21 12.56 8.90
C GLN A 654 8.00 13.03 9.72
N GLY A 655 8.09 13.02 11.04
CA GLY A 655 7.02 13.46 11.92
C GLY A 655 5.72 12.70 11.65
N GLU A 656 4.65 13.44 11.38
CA GLU A 656 3.32 12.93 11.05
C GLU A 656 3.32 11.89 9.92
N LYS A 657 4.06 12.15 8.82
CA LYS A 657 4.09 11.24 7.66
C LYS A 657 4.69 9.89 8.00
N GLY A 658 5.75 9.89 8.82
CA GLY A 658 6.41 8.66 9.23
C GLY A 658 5.58 7.87 10.24
N VAL A 659 4.94 8.55 11.20
CA VAL A 659 3.98 7.89 12.13
C VAL A 659 2.84 7.24 11.34
N ARG A 660 2.26 7.95 10.38
CA ARG A 660 1.19 7.44 9.50
C ARG A 660 1.63 6.22 8.71
N HIS A 661 2.81 6.27 8.12
CA HIS A 661 3.35 5.15 7.36
C HIS A 661 3.52 3.91 8.24
N VAL A 662 4.13 4.05 9.43
CA VAL A 662 4.33 2.92 10.34
C VAL A 662 3.01 2.35 10.84
N LEU A 663 2.07 3.21 11.26
CA LEU A 663 0.77 2.75 11.77
C LEU A 663 -0.06 2.07 10.69
N LYS A 664 -0.16 2.64 9.48
CA LYS A 664 -0.83 1.98 8.34
C LYS A 664 -0.16 0.65 7.98
N SER A 665 1.18 0.55 8.07
CA SER A 665 1.91 -0.70 7.81
C SER A 665 1.58 -1.79 8.82
N LEU A 666 1.55 -1.45 10.12
CA LEU A 666 1.19 -2.40 11.19
C LEU A 666 -0.27 -2.86 11.07
N LEU A 667 -1.20 -1.95 10.79
CA LEU A 667 -2.60 -2.27 10.53
C LEU A 667 -2.77 -3.19 9.33
N ALA A 668 -2.09 -2.89 8.22
CA ALA A 668 -2.13 -3.71 7.01
C ALA A 668 -1.56 -5.11 7.26
N GLU A 669 -0.39 -5.22 7.88
CA GLU A 669 0.21 -6.51 8.20
C GLU A 669 -0.66 -7.31 9.18
N PHE A 670 -1.26 -6.65 10.18
CA PHE A 670 -2.17 -7.29 11.12
C PHE A 670 -3.41 -7.84 10.41
N GLU A 671 -4.07 -7.02 9.58
CA GLU A 671 -5.26 -7.44 8.84
C GLU A 671 -4.96 -8.57 7.83
N ILE A 672 -3.81 -8.50 7.15
CA ILE A 672 -3.31 -9.58 6.28
C ILE A 672 -3.09 -10.85 7.09
N THR A 673 -2.47 -10.74 8.27
CA THR A 673 -2.21 -11.90 9.14
C THR A 673 -3.51 -12.55 9.61
N VAL A 674 -4.50 -11.77 10.04
CA VAL A 674 -5.84 -12.27 10.41
C VAL A 674 -6.46 -13.05 9.25
N GLY A 675 -6.45 -12.47 8.05
CA GLY A 675 -7.02 -13.12 6.87
C GLY A 675 -6.29 -14.40 6.47
N LEU A 676 -4.96 -14.37 6.40
CA LEU A 676 -4.13 -15.53 6.04
C LEU A 676 -4.11 -16.62 7.13
N ALA A 677 -4.39 -16.27 8.38
CA ALA A 677 -4.64 -17.24 9.45
C ALA A 677 -6.01 -17.94 9.30
N GLY A 678 -6.87 -17.47 8.39
CA GLY A 678 -8.22 -17.99 8.17
C GLY A 678 -9.22 -17.51 9.23
N CYS A 679 -9.05 -16.28 9.71
CA CYS A 679 -9.95 -15.61 10.65
C CYS A 679 -10.73 -14.51 9.89
N ALA A 680 -12.05 -14.49 10.00
CA ALA A 680 -12.89 -13.47 9.39
C ALA A 680 -13.07 -12.27 10.33
N SER A 681 -13.01 -12.49 11.64
CA SER A 681 -13.10 -11.42 12.63
C SER A 681 -12.18 -11.68 13.82
N LEU A 682 -12.05 -10.68 14.69
CA LEU A 682 -11.32 -10.84 15.96
C LEU A 682 -11.89 -11.96 16.86
N LYS A 683 -13.17 -12.31 16.72
CA LYS A 683 -13.77 -13.44 17.46
C LYS A 683 -13.14 -14.78 17.11
N ASP A 684 -12.58 -14.88 15.91
CA ASP A 684 -11.89 -16.09 15.44
C ASP A 684 -10.43 -16.14 15.91
N VAL A 685 -9.87 -15.02 16.38
CA VAL A 685 -8.49 -14.90 16.84
C VAL A 685 -8.40 -15.34 18.29
N ASN A 686 -7.96 -16.58 18.51
CA ASN A 686 -7.86 -17.18 19.85
C ASN A 686 -6.67 -18.15 19.93
N ALA A 687 -6.46 -18.76 21.10
CA ALA A 687 -5.30 -19.62 21.35
C ALA A 687 -5.18 -20.82 20.37
N SER A 688 -6.29 -21.29 19.79
CA SER A 688 -6.26 -22.38 18.79
C SER A 688 -5.62 -21.97 17.46
N CYS A 689 -5.46 -20.66 17.22
CA CYS A 689 -4.72 -20.11 16.09
C CYS A 689 -3.20 -20.21 16.29
N LEU A 690 -2.73 -20.60 17.47
CA LEU A 690 -1.32 -20.64 17.82
C LEU A 690 -0.84 -22.06 18.16
N VAL A 691 0.42 -22.31 17.86
CA VAL A 691 1.18 -23.47 18.33
C VAL A 691 2.41 -22.97 19.07
N GLU A 692 2.62 -23.50 20.27
CA GLU A 692 3.82 -23.24 21.06
C GLU A 692 4.99 -24.07 20.48
N ASN A 693 6.04 -23.38 20.07
CA ASN A 693 7.29 -23.96 19.62
C ASN A 693 8.17 -24.24 20.84
N ARG A 694 7.98 -25.42 21.42
CA ARG A 694 8.74 -25.93 22.58
C ARG A 694 10.20 -26.21 22.26
#